data_AF-A0A6V8NB32-F1
#
_entry.id   AF-A0A6V8NB32-F1
#
_cell.length_a   1.000
_cell.length_b   1.000
_cell.length_c   1.000
_cell.angle_alpha   90.00
_cell.angle_beta   90.00
_cell.angle_gamma   90.00
#
_symmetry.space_group_name_H-M   'P 1'
#
loop_
_entity.id
_entity.type
_entity.pdbx_description
1 polymer ?
#
loop_
_entity_poly.entity_id
_entity_poly.type
_entity_poly.pdbx_seq_one_letter_code
_entity_poly.pdbx_strand_id
1 'polypeptide(L)'
;MKQRLINSDYFPFDIPISARCGERVELRTLLEQLGSAPGIIYARRLAAQLNRQLVAGEPAVPPGLLHLYSVFNKVYRFLVAEYCRQQPGVFNSAMAQAGYPEYRGEAAQALGRLTELFPSQEMVKGRQTPQGYLSGDDAALSRRSGLAAELFLLRLGDENRALDGLRQIFDTVELAATSPYPAVSGKLDARLAQGPGFQPLNVPLPELLRAPLRAAPTSLAGQIAYIKEHWAGILPGELLTELITAMDIVAQEERSFAQGHGAGEAKVLFGKGWLKRAGGDEYPEYERFSQDADWMANVVMIAKMVYVWLGQLSRSYGRDIRTLDQIPDAELDKLARWGFTGLWLIGIWERSPSSQRVKHIMGNHEAISSAYSLFDYVIAQDLGGEWALDNLRQRCAARGIRLASDMVPNHTGLFSKWTLEHPDWFVQLDYPPYPNYQFNGPDLSFDGRIGLFIEDGYWDRRDAAVVFKHVDRHSGRVRYIYHGNDGTSTPWNDTAQLNYLIPEVREAVIQTILHVARQFPIIRFDAAMTLAKKHYQRLWYPLPGHGSGVPSRAEHGMDRPSFDAVFPNEFWREVVDRVAVEAPDTLLLAEAFWLMEGYFVRTLGMHRVYNSAFMNMLKMEENAKYRQTLKNVLEFEPEILKRFVNFMNNPDERTAVEQFGKEGKYFGATVLLVTMPGLPMIGHGQVEGFHEKYGMEYKRALWDEPVDQALVARHEANIFPLMRRRHIFSGSENFVLYDFYAGSAVDENVFAYSNRYGNERGLILFHNRYANTAGWIRYSCAATRKSGDGSAALVQRSLGEALEFNGDGRHYYSFRDYATGLCYLRNGRELCEQGLFVELSGYEYHAFLDFKEIWDDDFGTWGSLCYKLNGAPVESLEEEVKQVRWAAANDALRALLAKIIAAADEPDAEALMMVPLLEPLVAAFYKTLAPQAKESSLRSLLVTFGAEMNQALKAPAPELTVDPRNHLLLCAFLALHRIGELTEVESAPLYDHFGLARPVVEAFALLPDAEEAGETLQPWAWGDLLRVLLRHASLLNDFEEKGALVSLTGFFADQAAADFLQLHESGGVEWLNKERLELVFTWLSRLAPYGAGGVPQPLAAVQRNCAQVLRSAEQAGYRLEHLLRSFDTSQPE
;
A
#
# COMPACT_ATOMS: atom_id res chain seq x y z
N MET A 1 55.69 -16.88 33.26
CA MET A 1 55.46 -16.84 31.79
C MET A 1 54.00 -17.11 31.37
N LYS A 2 53.37 -18.23 31.81
CA LYS A 2 52.03 -18.70 31.35
C LYS A 2 50.86 -17.68 31.35
N GLN A 3 50.85 -16.70 32.25
CA GLN A 3 49.79 -15.67 32.32
C GLN A 3 50.20 -14.28 31.78
N ARG A 4 51.51 -13.99 31.64
CA ARG A 4 51.99 -12.61 31.37
C ARG A 4 51.99 -12.20 29.90
N LEU A 5 52.04 -13.14 28.95
CA LEU A 5 51.95 -12.83 27.51
C LEU A 5 50.51 -12.91 26.98
N ILE A 6 49.68 -13.78 27.56
CA ILE A 6 48.25 -13.92 27.22
C ILE A 6 47.45 -12.71 27.75
N ASN A 7 47.83 -12.18 28.92
CA ASN A 7 47.31 -10.94 29.51
C ASN A 7 48.42 -9.87 29.61
N SER A 8 49.20 -9.68 28.54
CA SER A 8 50.31 -8.71 28.53
C SER A 8 49.76 -7.28 28.49
N ASP A 9 49.40 -6.73 29.64
CA ASP A 9 49.07 -5.30 29.82
C ASP A 9 50.31 -4.38 29.66
N TYR A 10 51.36 -4.85 28.96
CA TYR A 10 52.56 -4.06 28.76
C TYR A 10 52.20 -2.83 27.94
N PHE A 11 51.67 -3.00 26.72
CA PHE A 11 51.34 -1.86 25.88
C PHE A 11 49.93 -1.30 26.17
N PRO A 12 49.77 0.04 26.22
CA PRO A 12 48.44 0.66 26.26
C PRO A 12 47.59 0.19 25.06
N PHE A 13 46.40 -0.36 25.33
CA PHE A 13 45.45 -0.83 24.32
C PHE A 13 46.01 -1.85 23.33
N ASP A 14 46.99 -2.66 23.75
CA ASP A 14 47.65 -3.65 22.89
C ASP A 14 48.38 -3.07 21.67
N ILE A 15 48.59 -1.75 21.64
CA ILE A 15 49.27 -1.05 20.54
C ILE A 15 50.63 -0.55 21.05
N PRO A 16 51.74 -0.82 20.37
CA PRO A 16 53.05 -0.27 20.74
C PRO A 16 53.13 1.23 20.40
N ILE A 17 52.46 2.06 21.20
CA ILE A 17 52.48 3.52 21.05
C ILE A 17 53.86 4.05 21.47
N SER A 18 54.54 4.74 20.57
CA SER A 18 55.84 5.36 20.89
C SER A 18 55.68 6.49 21.91
N ALA A 19 56.68 6.72 22.76
CA ALA A 19 56.68 7.77 23.78
C ALA A 19 56.40 9.15 23.16
N ARG A 20 57.00 9.44 22.00
CA ARG A 20 56.77 10.65 21.22
C ARG A 20 55.31 10.81 20.79
N CYS A 21 54.69 9.73 20.29
CA CYS A 21 53.27 9.74 19.94
C CYS A 21 52.40 9.92 21.21
N GLY A 22 52.75 9.22 22.29
CA GLY A 22 52.05 9.29 23.57
C GLY A 22 52.06 10.68 24.20
N GLU A 23 53.16 11.43 24.09
CA GLU A 23 53.24 12.83 24.48
C GLU A 23 52.35 13.72 23.61
N ARG A 24 52.38 13.52 22.27
CA ARG A 24 51.58 14.28 21.31
C ARG A 24 50.07 14.18 21.56
N VAL A 25 49.60 12.99 21.95
CA VAL A 25 48.17 12.74 22.21
C VAL A 25 47.78 12.86 23.69
N GLU A 26 48.70 13.28 24.58
CA GLU A 26 48.46 13.30 26.03
C GLU A 26 47.93 11.97 26.57
N LEU A 27 48.57 10.85 26.18
CA LEU A 27 48.12 9.49 26.42
C LEU A 27 47.82 9.19 27.89
N ARG A 28 48.57 9.82 28.81
CA ARG A 28 48.32 9.72 30.25
C ARG A 28 46.91 10.20 30.64
N THR A 29 46.53 11.38 30.16
CA THR A 29 45.20 11.97 30.41
C THR A 29 44.10 11.07 29.85
N LEU A 30 44.32 10.51 28.65
CA LEU A 30 43.37 9.62 28.00
C LEU A 30 43.17 8.29 28.76
N LEU A 31 44.26 7.70 29.27
CA LEU A 31 44.23 6.51 30.12
C LEU A 31 43.56 6.76 31.48
N GLU A 32 43.70 7.96 32.04
CA GLU A 32 43.06 8.34 33.30
C GLU A 32 41.56 8.64 33.12
N GLN A 33 41.16 9.27 32.01
CA GLN A 33 39.76 9.66 31.74
C GLN A 33 38.84 8.49 31.35
N LEU A 34 39.34 7.56 30.55
CA LEU A 34 38.50 6.52 29.94
C LEU A 34 38.38 5.25 30.80
N GLY A 35 39.20 5.08 31.84
CA GLY A 35 39.06 4.02 32.84
C GLY A 35 38.93 2.60 32.23
N SER A 36 37.74 2.00 32.33
CA SER A 36 37.44 0.66 31.79
C SER A 36 36.58 0.67 30.52
N ALA A 37 36.61 1.76 29.73
CA ALA A 37 35.84 1.86 28.49
C ALA A 37 36.18 0.75 27.46
N PRO A 38 35.26 0.42 26.53
CA PRO A 38 35.56 -0.55 25.47
C PRO A 38 36.71 -0.10 24.56
N GLY A 39 37.47 -1.07 24.01
CA GLY A 39 38.66 -0.82 23.18
C GLY A 39 38.41 0.06 21.94
N ILE A 40 37.21 0.02 21.36
CA ILE A 40 36.84 0.89 20.23
C ILE A 40 36.71 2.37 20.64
N ILE A 41 36.24 2.66 21.85
CA ILE A 41 36.13 4.04 22.35
C ILE A 41 37.53 4.64 22.53
N TYR A 42 38.46 3.82 23.02
CA TYR A 42 39.87 4.16 23.08
C TYR A 42 40.46 4.46 21.71
N ALA A 43 40.23 3.59 20.72
CA ALA A 43 40.68 3.82 19.35
C ALA A 43 40.07 5.09 18.74
N ARG A 44 38.77 5.33 18.94
CA ARG A 44 38.10 6.55 18.49
C ARG A 44 38.71 7.81 19.11
N ARG A 45 38.94 7.83 20.43
CA ARG A 45 39.53 8.98 21.14
C ARG A 45 40.97 9.24 20.71
N LEU A 46 41.78 8.19 20.60
CA LEU A 46 43.17 8.28 20.16
C LEU A 46 43.26 8.79 18.71
N ALA A 47 42.46 8.22 17.80
CA ALA A 47 42.38 8.69 16.42
C ALA A 47 41.91 10.15 16.33
N ALA A 48 40.92 10.56 17.14
CA ALA A 48 40.46 11.95 17.15
C ALA A 48 41.55 12.93 17.61
N GLN A 49 42.34 12.60 18.62
CA GLN A 49 43.47 13.45 19.05
C GLN A 49 44.58 13.50 18.00
N LEU A 50 44.93 12.37 17.39
CA LEU A 50 45.89 12.30 16.27
C LEU A 50 45.43 13.17 15.10
N ASN A 51 44.16 13.02 14.69
CA ASN A 51 43.61 13.69 13.53
C ASN A 51 43.44 15.21 13.73
N ARG A 52 43.32 15.69 14.97
CA ARG A 52 43.30 17.13 15.30
C ARG A 52 44.65 17.81 15.13
N GLN A 53 45.74 17.04 15.20
CA GLN A 53 47.11 17.54 15.14
C GLN A 53 47.84 17.10 13.86
N LEU A 54 47.09 16.81 12.79
CA LEU A 54 47.66 16.39 11.51
C LEU A 54 48.59 17.46 10.94
N VAL A 55 49.78 17.05 10.56
CA VAL A 55 50.72 17.88 9.79
C VAL A 55 50.41 17.74 8.30
N ALA A 56 50.69 18.78 7.51
CA ALA A 56 50.48 18.76 6.06
C ALA A 56 51.20 17.56 5.40
N GLY A 57 50.42 16.67 4.75
CA GLY A 57 50.92 15.45 4.10
C GLY A 57 50.73 14.16 4.91
N GLU A 58 50.28 14.23 6.17
CA GLU A 58 49.95 13.04 6.96
C GLU A 58 48.53 12.53 6.66
N PRO A 59 48.33 11.22 6.42
CA PRO A 59 47.00 10.66 6.25
C PRO A 59 46.25 10.61 7.59
N ALA A 60 44.95 10.91 7.57
CA ALA A 60 44.08 10.75 8.73
C ALA A 60 44.00 9.27 9.14
N VAL A 61 44.00 9.01 10.45
CA VAL A 61 43.91 7.66 11.02
C VAL A 61 42.44 7.29 11.23
N PRO A 62 41.90 6.26 10.55
CA PRO A 62 40.56 5.77 10.82
C PRO A 62 40.52 5.02 12.16
N PRO A 63 39.54 5.30 13.03
CA PRO A 63 39.47 4.67 14.35
C PRO A 63 39.16 3.17 14.29
N GLY A 64 38.33 2.72 13.36
CA GLY A 64 38.08 1.30 13.13
C GLY A 64 39.37 0.56 12.76
N LEU A 65 40.20 1.15 11.89
CA LEU A 65 41.49 0.55 11.49
C LEU A 65 42.46 0.45 12.68
N LEU A 66 42.46 1.45 13.57
CA LEU A 66 43.27 1.45 14.78
C LEU A 66 42.80 0.38 15.78
N HIS A 67 41.50 0.21 15.95
CA HIS A 67 40.93 -0.86 16.78
C HIS A 67 41.24 -2.24 16.18
N LEU A 68 41.12 -2.38 14.86
CA LEU A 68 41.46 -3.59 14.13
C LEU A 68 42.94 -3.98 14.34
N TYR A 69 43.85 -2.99 14.36
CA TYR A 69 45.27 -3.21 14.65
C TYR A 69 45.52 -3.66 16.10
N SER A 70 44.81 -3.09 17.08
CA SER A 70 44.87 -3.54 18.47
C SER A 70 44.51 -5.03 18.59
N VAL A 71 43.39 -5.45 18.00
CA VAL A 71 42.94 -6.85 18.02
C VAL A 71 43.92 -7.77 17.25
N PHE A 72 44.47 -7.29 16.12
CA PHE A 72 45.51 -8.00 15.38
C PHE A 72 46.75 -8.29 16.25
N ASN A 73 47.21 -7.31 17.03
CA ASN A 73 48.35 -7.52 17.93
C ASN A 73 48.02 -8.51 19.05
N LYS A 74 46.79 -8.51 19.58
CA LYS A 74 46.35 -9.53 20.56
C LYS A 74 46.45 -10.94 19.97
N VAL A 75 46.04 -11.14 18.73
CA VAL A 75 46.16 -12.43 18.02
C VAL A 75 47.62 -12.86 17.93
N TYR A 76 48.52 -11.95 17.57
CA TYR A 76 49.94 -12.27 17.45
C TYR A 76 50.57 -12.59 18.81
N ARG A 77 50.24 -11.82 19.85
CA ARG A 77 50.68 -12.11 21.22
C ARG A 77 50.14 -13.44 21.73
N PHE A 78 48.89 -13.77 21.42
CA PHE A 78 48.30 -15.07 21.76
C PHE A 78 49.07 -16.22 21.10
N LEU A 79 49.35 -16.15 19.80
CA LEU A 79 50.12 -17.18 19.09
C LEU A 79 51.54 -17.33 19.63
N VAL A 80 52.21 -16.21 19.94
CA VAL A 80 53.54 -16.24 20.58
C VAL A 80 53.47 -16.87 21.98
N ALA A 81 52.43 -16.57 22.75
CA ALA A 81 52.23 -17.15 24.08
C ALA A 81 51.94 -18.65 24.02
N GLU A 82 51.12 -19.08 23.05
CA GLU A 82 50.86 -20.50 22.76
C GLU A 82 52.14 -21.22 22.35
N TYR A 83 52.95 -20.60 21.49
CA TYR A 83 54.26 -21.14 21.10
C TYR A 83 55.20 -21.30 22.31
N CYS A 84 55.27 -20.30 23.19
CA CYS A 84 56.03 -20.38 24.43
C CYS A 84 55.50 -21.45 25.40
N ARG A 85 54.20 -21.79 25.30
CA ARG A 85 53.59 -22.86 26.09
C ARG A 85 53.96 -24.24 25.55
N GLN A 86 53.96 -24.39 24.24
CA GLN A 86 54.41 -25.61 23.55
C GLN A 86 55.92 -25.83 23.74
N GLN A 87 56.71 -24.74 23.79
CA GLN A 87 58.16 -24.77 23.91
C GLN A 87 58.64 -23.83 25.04
N PRO A 88 58.63 -24.28 26.30
CA PRO A 88 59.03 -23.46 27.44
C PRO A 88 60.46 -22.93 27.32
N GLY A 89 60.65 -21.61 27.45
CA GLY A 89 61.96 -20.98 27.40
C GLY A 89 62.54 -20.79 25.99
N VAL A 90 61.74 -20.98 24.93
CA VAL A 90 62.20 -20.87 23.53
C VAL A 90 62.87 -19.53 23.21
N PHE A 91 62.35 -18.40 23.69
CA PHE A 91 62.96 -17.08 23.48
C PHE A 91 64.29 -16.92 24.23
N ASN A 92 64.42 -17.48 25.43
CA ASN A 92 65.69 -17.47 26.18
C ASN A 92 66.75 -18.30 25.44
N SER A 93 66.36 -19.48 24.94
CA SER A 93 67.23 -20.37 24.15
C SER A 93 67.63 -19.74 22.82
N ALA A 94 66.66 -19.18 22.07
CA ALA A 94 66.91 -18.52 20.79
C ALA A 94 67.86 -17.32 20.96
N MET A 95 67.69 -16.52 22.02
CA MET A 95 68.58 -15.40 22.32
C MET A 95 69.99 -15.84 22.74
N ALA A 96 70.11 -16.92 23.52
CA ALA A 96 71.41 -17.50 23.83
C ALA A 96 72.13 -18.01 22.56
N GLN A 97 71.41 -18.71 21.67
CA GLN A 97 71.93 -19.20 20.38
C GLN A 97 72.23 -18.06 19.38
N ALA A 98 71.58 -16.90 19.54
CA ALA A 98 71.87 -15.68 18.79
C ALA A 98 73.12 -14.94 19.29
N GLY A 99 73.75 -15.41 20.38
CA GLY A 99 74.95 -14.80 20.98
C GLY A 99 74.68 -13.86 22.15
N TYR A 100 73.45 -13.89 22.71
CA TYR A 100 73.01 -12.99 23.79
C TYR A 100 72.50 -13.78 25.01
N PRO A 101 73.35 -14.57 25.70
CA PRO A 101 72.94 -15.30 26.89
C PRO A 101 72.47 -14.34 27.98
N GLU A 102 71.38 -14.71 28.68
CA GLU A 102 70.72 -13.89 29.71
C GLU A 102 70.37 -12.46 29.29
N TYR A 103 70.27 -12.20 27.97
CA TYR A 103 69.98 -10.88 27.40
C TYR A 103 71.02 -9.80 27.74
N ARG A 104 72.30 -10.17 27.85
CA ARG A 104 73.40 -9.23 28.14
C ARG A 104 73.95 -8.56 26.86
N GLY A 105 74.76 -7.51 27.03
CA GLY A 105 75.42 -6.80 25.93
C GLY A 105 74.44 -6.00 25.06
N GLU A 106 74.54 -6.14 23.74
CA GLU A 106 73.66 -5.45 22.78
C GLU A 106 72.17 -5.72 23.04
N ALA A 107 71.81 -6.93 23.49
CA ALA A 107 70.43 -7.27 23.82
C ALA A 107 69.89 -6.46 25.02
N ALA A 108 70.71 -6.20 26.05
CA ALA A 108 70.30 -5.39 27.19
C ALA A 108 70.05 -3.93 26.77
N GLN A 109 70.90 -3.40 25.88
CA GLN A 109 70.75 -2.05 25.33
C GLN A 109 69.49 -1.92 24.48
N ALA A 110 69.21 -2.90 23.62
CA ALA A 110 68.00 -2.92 22.80
C ALA A 110 66.72 -3.00 23.64
N LEU A 111 66.68 -3.89 24.65
CA LEU A 111 65.53 -4.03 25.54
C LEU A 111 65.33 -2.79 26.43
N GLY A 112 66.42 -2.19 26.94
CA GLY A 112 66.38 -0.95 27.70
C GLY A 112 65.80 0.20 26.87
N ARG A 113 66.33 0.40 25.65
CA ARG A 113 65.85 1.48 24.78
C ARG A 113 64.41 1.25 24.31
N LEU A 114 63.99 0.00 24.11
CA LEU A 114 62.60 -0.33 23.85
C LEU A 114 61.69 0.12 25.00
N THR A 115 62.05 -0.18 26.25
CA THR A 115 61.22 0.21 27.41
C THR A 115 61.13 1.73 27.62
N GLU A 116 62.10 2.50 27.13
CA GLU A 116 62.08 3.97 27.15
C GLU A 116 61.23 4.55 26.02
N LEU A 117 61.41 4.06 24.80
CA LEU A 117 60.72 4.58 23.60
C LEU A 117 59.31 4.03 23.41
N PHE A 118 59.03 2.87 23.98
CA PHE A 118 57.73 2.20 23.94
C PHE A 118 57.35 1.81 25.39
N PRO A 119 56.95 2.80 26.21
CA PRO A 119 56.69 2.62 27.63
C PRO A 119 55.44 1.78 27.86
N SER A 120 55.42 1.06 28.99
CA SER A 120 54.24 0.30 29.38
C SER A 120 53.11 1.19 29.88
N GLN A 121 51.88 0.66 29.99
CA GLN A 121 50.74 1.40 30.55
C GLN A 121 51.04 2.00 31.94
N GLU A 122 51.68 1.23 32.82
CA GLU A 122 52.03 1.72 34.16
C GLU A 122 53.20 2.72 34.14
N MET A 123 54.07 2.66 33.13
CA MET A 123 55.11 3.67 32.89
C MET A 123 54.50 4.99 32.41
N VAL A 124 53.53 4.95 31.49
CA VAL A 124 52.80 6.16 31.02
C VAL A 124 52.04 6.84 32.17
N LYS A 125 51.48 6.06 33.10
CA LYS A 125 50.84 6.57 34.33
C LYS A 125 51.84 7.06 35.41
N GLY A 126 53.14 6.92 35.18
CA GLY A 126 54.19 7.33 36.11
C GLY A 126 54.35 6.43 37.34
N ARG A 127 53.79 5.21 37.33
CA ARG A 127 53.82 4.27 38.47
C ARG A 127 55.02 3.32 38.45
N GLN A 128 55.73 3.23 37.32
CA GLN A 128 56.88 2.35 37.13
C GLN A 128 57.92 3.01 36.23
N THR A 129 59.22 2.75 36.46
CA THR A 129 60.32 3.22 35.61
C THR A 129 60.86 2.09 34.72
N PRO A 130 61.43 2.38 33.53
CA PRO A 130 62.06 1.38 32.67
C PRO A 130 63.11 0.51 33.39
N GLN A 131 63.99 1.15 34.15
CA GLN A 131 65.03 0.46 34.91
C GLN A 131 64.43 -0.40 36.04
N GLY A 132 63.40 0.08 36.74
CA GLY A 132 62.68 -0.67 37.77
C GLY A 132 61.89 -1.87 37.23
N TYR A 133 61.40 -1.77 35.98
CA TYR A 133 60.76 -2.89 35.30
C TYR A 133 61.78 -3.98 34.94
N LEU A 134 62.95 -3.62 34.41
CA LEU A 134 64.00 -4.57 34.04
C LEU A 134 64.73 -5.19 35.24
N SER A 135 64.83 -4.48 36.37
CA SER A 135 65.48 -4.98 37.59
C SER A 135 64.59 -5.91 38.41
N GLY A 136 63.26 -5.78 38.30
CA GLY A 136 62.30 -6.66 38.99
C GLY A 136 61.98 -7.96 38.25
N ASP A 137 62.87 -8.41 37.35
CA ASP A 137 62.68 -9.66 36.61
C ASP A 137 62.77 -10.89 37.53
N ASP A 138 62.11 -11.98 37.14
CA ASP A 138 62.17 -13.23 37.89
C ASP A 138 63.38 -14.09 37.50
N ALA A 139 63.65 -15.15 38.26
CA ALA A 139 64.78 -16.06 38.01
C ALA A 139 64.71 -16.76 36.64
N ALA A 140 63.54 -16.79 36.00
CA ALA A 140 63.35 -17.32 34.65
C ALA A 140 63.51 -16.25 33.54
N LEU A 141 63.88 -15.02 33.91
CA LEU A 141 64.01 -13.86 33.02
C LEU A 141 62.75 -13.57 32.22
N SER A 142 61.56 -13.77 32.82
CA SER A 142 60.29 -13.70 32.10
C SER A 142 59.98 -12.32 31.54
N ARG A 143 60.42 -11.21 32.17
CA ARG A 143 60.18 -9.84 31.68
C ARG A 143 61.04 -9.56 30.45
N ARG A 144 62.33 -9.90 30.49
CA ARG A 144 63.23 -9.76 29.32
C ARG A 144 62.82 -10.67 28.16
N SER A 145 62.36 -11.89 28.47
CA SER A 145 61.81 -12.81 27.47
C SER A 145 60.56 -12.25 26.79
N GLY A 146 59.64 -11.68 27.57
CA GLY A 146 58.46 -10.99 27.03
C GLY A 146 58.81 -9.78 26.17
N LEU A 147 59.76 -8.93 26.61
CA LEU A 147 60.23 -7.80 25.81
C LEU A 147 60.93 -8.24 24.52
N ALA A 148 61.63 -9.37 24.52
CA ALA A 148 62.22 -9.93 23.30
C ALA A 148 61.16 -10.45 22.32
N ALA A 149 60.05 -10.99 22.82
CA ALA A 149 58.88 -11.30 21.99
C ALA A 149 58.26 -10.03 21.40
N GLU A 150 58.10 -8.95 22.18
CA GLU A 150 57.59 -7.66 21.67
C GLU A 150 58.55 -7.01 20.67
N LEU A 151 59.88 -7.11 20.85
CA LEU A 151 60.86 -6.68 19.82
C LEU A 151 60.67 -7.40 18.49
N PHE A 152 60.37 -8.70 18.55
CA PHE A 152 60.11 -9.50 17.36
C PHE A 152 58.78 -9.11 16.70
N LEU A 153 57.71 -8.88 17.48
CA LEU A 153 56.42 -8.41 16.96
C LEU A 153 56.52 -7.00 16.37
N LEU A 154 57.30 -6.10 16.97
CA LEU A 154 57.53 -4.74 16.47
C LEU A 154 58.22 -4.78 15.10
N ARG A 155 59.20 -5.68 14.91
CA ARG A 155 59.84 -5.92 13.60
C ARG A 155 58.84 -6.42 12.55
N LEU A 156 57.93 -7.32 12.91
CA LEU A 156 56.88 -7.77 12.00
C LEU A 156 55.92 -6.62 11.64
N GLY A 157 55.67 -5.69 12.58
CA GLY A 157 54.94 -4.45 12.33
C GLY A 157 55.63 -3.55 11.30
N ASP A 158 56.95 -3.37 11.40
CA ASP A 158 57.75 -2.59 10.44
C ASP A 158 57.70 -3.16 9.01
N GLU A 159 57.66 -4.49 8.90
CA GLU A 159 57.56 -5.23 7.63
C GLU A 159 56.16 -5.17 7.00
N ASN A 160 55.11 -4.85 7.78
CA ASN A 160 53.72 -4.92 7.35
C ASN A 160 53.25 -3.63 6.64
N ARG A 161 53.19 -3.66 5.30
CA ARG A 161 52.73 -2.53 4.48
C ARG A 161 51.27 -2.14 4.72
N ALA A 162 50.42 -3.03 5.24
CA ALA A 162 49.05 -2.70 5.59
C ALA A 162 48.96 -1.69 6.76
N LEU A 163 50.05 -1.50 7.50
CA LEU A 163 50.14 -0.55 8.61
C LEU A 163 50.82 0.78 8.22
N ASP A 164 51.10 1.01 6.93
CA ASP A 164 51.79 2.22 6.45
C ASP A 164 51.08 3.51 6.91
N GLY A 165 49.74 3.52 6.92
CA GLY A 165 48.94 4.65 7.43
C GLY A 165 48.95 4.84 8.95
N LEU A 166 49.43 3.85 9.71
CA LEU A 166 49.51 3.86 11.18
C LEU A 166 50.95 4.03 11.69
N ARG A 167 51.97 4.11 10.82
CA ARG A 167 53.40 4.16 11.20
C ARG A 167 53.73 5.25 12.22
N GLN A 168 53.05 6.40 12.16
CA GLN A 168 53.23 7.50 13.11
C GLN A 168 52.97 7.11 14.58
N ILE A 169 52.25 6.01 14.83
CA ILE A 169 51.91 5.53 16.16
C ILE A 169 53.04 4.68 16.75
N PHE A 170 53.72 3.87 15.93
CA PHE A 170 54.73 2.91 16.37
C PHE A 170 56.12 3.12 15.72
N ASP A 171 56.46 4.38 15.40
CA ASP A 171 57.70 4.74 14.70
C ASP A 171 58.97 4.17 15.38
N THR A 172 59.65 3.27 14.66
CA THR A 172 60.86 2.57 15.12
C THR A 172 62.17 3.22 14.66
N VAL A 173 62.12 4.33 13.90
CA VAL A 173 63.31 4.99 13.35
C VAL A 173 64.28 5.40 14.46
N GLU A 174 63.77 5.98 15.55
CA GLU A 174 64.59 6.37 16.69
C GLU A 174 65.17 5.15 17.42
N LEU A 175 64.40 4.07 17.56
CA LEU A 175 64.85 2.83 18.19
C LEU A 175 65.99 2.18 17.37
N ALA A 176 65.87 2.17 16.05
CA ALA A 176 66.89 1.65 15.14
C ALA A 176 68.16 2.52 15.11
N ALA A 177 68.03 3.84 15.27
CA ALA A 177 69.15 4.78 15.28
C ALA A 177 69.91 4.80 16.63
N THR A 178 69.22 4.57 17.75
CA THR A 178 69.77 4.74 19.11
C THR A 178 70.09 3.42 19.83
N SER A 179 69.83 2.26 19.20
CA SER A 179 70.08 0.94 19.78
C SER A 179 70.45 -0.11 18.73
N PRO A 180 71.10 -1.22 19.11
CA PRO A 180 71.39 -2.34 18.20
C PRO A 180 70.14 -3.19 17.85
N TYR A 181 68.93 -2.62 17.94
CA TYR A 181 67.66 -3.28 17.67
C TYR A 181 67.61 -4.06 16.34
N PRO A 182 68.01 -3.52 15.18
CA PRO A 182 67.91 -4.24 13.90
C PRO A 182 68.78 -5.51 13.87
N ALA A 183 69.95 -5.46 14.51
CA ALA A 183 70.89 -6.57 14.59
C ALA A 183 70.40 -7.65 15.57
N VAL A 184 69.93 -7.24 16.75
CA VAL A 184 69.42 -8.15 17.78
C VAL A 184 68.13 -8.84 17.31
N SER A 185 67.17 -8.09 16.77
CA SER A 185 65.90 -8.64 16.27
C SER A 185 66.11 -9.54 15.05
N GLY A 186 67.05 -9.21 14.15
CA GLY A 186 67.35 -10.03 12.97
C GLY A 186 67.99 -11.37 13.31
N LYS A 187 68.90 -11.39 14.29
CA LYS A 187 69.47 -12.65 14.80
C LYS A 187 68.43 -13.49 15.53
N LEU A 188 67.55 -12.86 16.32
CA LEU A 188 66.44 -13.53 16.98
C LEU A 188 65.48 -14.19 15.97
N ASP A 189 65.06 -13.45 14.94
CA ASP A 189 64.20 -13.94 13.85
C ASP A 189 64.84 -15.14 13.12
N ALA A 190 66.10 -15.04 12.73
CA ALA A 190 66.84 -16.13 12.08
C ALA A 190 66.92 -17.40 12.96
N ARG A 191 67.03 -17.26 14.29
CA ARG A 191 67.03 -18.39 15.22
C ARG A 191 65.63 -18.98 15.42
N LEU A 192 64.60 -18.15 15.52
CA LEU A 192 63.22 -18.63 15.61
C LEU A 192 62.77 -19.37 14.34
N ALA A 193 63.29 -18.98 13.16
CA ALA A 193 63.04 -19.67 11.90
C ALA A 193 63.66 -21.08 11.84
N GLN A 194 64.73 -21.33 12.62
CA GLN A 194 65.38 -22.65 12.76
C GLN A 194 64.81 -23.47 13.93
N GLY A 195 63.88 -22.89 14.70
CA GLY A 195 63.27 -23.52 15.86
C GLY A 195 62.20 -24.56 15.51
N PRO A 196 61.68 -25.29 16.51
CA PRO A 196 60.58 -26.24 16.31
C PRO A 196 59.33 -25.55 15.78
N GLY A 197 58.57 -26.21 14.90
CA GLY A 197 57.34 -25.69 14.32
C GLY A 197 56.20 -25.55 15.34
N PHE A 198 55.30 -24.58 15.10
CA PHE A 198 54.09 -24.34 15.86
C PHE A 198 53.06 -25.43 15.59
N GLN A 199 52.60 -26.16 16.62
CA GLN A 199 51.59 -27.20 16.48
C GLN A 199 50.17 -26.60 16.53
N PRO A 200 49.21 -27.10 15.72
CA PRO A 200 49.26 -28.32 14.88
C PRO A 200 49.80 -28.10 13.45
N LEU A 201 50.11 -26.87 13.05
CA LEU A 201 50.47 -26.53 11.66
C LEU A 201 51.88 -27.00 11.26
N ASN A 202 52.75 -27.26 12.23
CA ASN A 202 54.16 -27.63 12.07
C ASN A 202 54.98 -26.62 11.24
N VAL A 203 54.63 -25.34 11.32
CA VAL A 203 55.31 -24.23 10.63
C VAL A 203 56.13 -23.40 11.62
N PRO A 204 57.37 -22.97 11.32
CA PRO A 204 58.14 -22.09 12.20
C PRO A 204 57.38 -20.80 12.55
N LEU A 205 57.55 -20.31 13.79
CA LEU A 205 56.81 -19.13 14.28
C LEU A 205 56.91 -17.90 13.36
N PRO A 206 58.10 -17.52 12.82
CA PRO A 206 58.17 -16.36 11.93
C PRO A 206 57.49 -16.56 10.58
N GLU A 207 57.42 -17.79 10.10
CA GLU A 207 56.72 -18.11 8.85
C GLU A 207 55.20 -18.06 9.05
N LEU A 208 54.73 -18.57 10.19
CA LEU A 208 53.32 -18.51 10.60
C LEU A 208 52.83 -17.06 10.70
N LEU A 209 53.54 -16.20 11.44
CA LEU A 209 53.13 -14.81 11.62
C LEU A 209 53.25 -13.96 10.35
N ARG A 210 54.12 -14.34 9.39
CA ARG A 210 54.21 -13.66 8.08
C ARG A 210 53.21 -14.19 7.04
N ALA A 211 52.44 -15.24 7.34
CA ALA A 211 51.48 -15.79 6.39
C ALA A 211 50.34 -14.80 6.03
N PRO A 212 49.69 -14.11 6.99
CA PRO A 212 48.68 -13.10 6.67
C PRO A 212 49.26 -11.93 5.85
N LEU A 213 50.44 -11.45 6.22
CA LEU A 213 51.15 -10.36 5.51
C LEU A 213 51.41 -10.71 4.04
N ARG A 214 51.69 -11.99 3.74
CA ARG A 214 51.88 -12.46 2.36
C ARG A 214 50.57 -12.59 1.59
N ALA A 215 49.51 -13.04 2.26
CA ALA A 215 48.19 -13.20 1.65
C ALA A 215 47.53 -11.86 1.28
N ALA A 216 47.67 -10.84 2.14
CA ALA A 216 47.09 -9.52 1.93
C ALA A 216 48.08 -8.40 2.33
N PRO A 217 49.07 -8.07 1.48
CA PRO A 217 50.19 -7.21 1.86
C PRO A 217 49.78 -5.76 2.16
N THR A 218 48.71 -5.25 1.56
CA THR A 218 48.29 -3.84 1.66
C THR A 218 46.95 -3.64 2.38
N SER A 219 46.32 -4.70 2.90
CA SER A 219 45.00 -4.63 3.52
C SER A 219 44.97 -5.37 4.85
N LEU A 220 44.83 -4.62 5.96
CA LEU A 220 44.74 -5.20 7.30
C LEU A 220 43.46 -6.02 7.48
N ALA A 221 42.35 -5.56 6.89
CA ALA A 221 41.10 -6.32 6.82
C ALA A 221 41.27 -7.65 6.07
N GLY A 222 42.02 -7.64 4.95
CA GLY A 222 42.37 -8.86 4.22
C GLY A 222 43.26 -9.82 5.01
N GLN A 223 44.20 -9.30 5.80
CA GLN A 223 45.04 -10.13 6.69
C GLN A 223 44.20 -10.82 7.75
N ILE A 224 43.22 -10.12 8.33
CA ILE A 224 42.32 -10.69 9.32
C ILE A 224 41.34 -11.69 8.70
N ALA A 225 40.85 -11.44 7.49
CA ALA A 225 40.06 -12.43 6.77
C ALA A 225 40.82 -13.75 6.60
N TYR A 226 42.11 -13.69 6.24
CA TYR A 226 42.99 -14.87 6.19
C TYR A 226 43.11 -15.57 7.55
N ILE A 227 43.30 -14.80 8.64
CA ILE A 227 43.38 -15.32 10.02
C ILE A 227 42.09 -16.05 10.40
N LYS A 228 40.92 -15.46 10.10
CA LYS A 228 39.62 -16.06 10.38
C LYS A 228 39.45 -17.39 9.64
N GLU A 229 39.82 -17.44 8.37
CA GLU A 229 39.69 -18.65 7.54
C GLU A 229 40.64 -19.77 7.99
N HIS A 230 41.90 -19.44 8.30
CA HIS A 230 42.94 -20.45 8.51
C HIS A 230 43.22 -20.77 9.98
N TRP A 231 42.95 -19.85 10.92
CA TRP A 231 43.33 -19.97 12.34
C TRP A 231 42.15 -20.05 13.31
N ALA A 232 40.90 -20.11 12.83
CA ALA A 232 39.72 -20.25 13.69
C ALA A 232 39.78 -21.45 14.65
N GLY A 233 40.40 -22.56 14.25
CA GLY A 233 40.58 -23.74 15.11
C GLY A 233 41.73 -23.63 16.14
N ILE A 234 42.53 -22.57 16.09
CA ILE A 234 43.69 -22.33 16.96
C ILE A 234 43.39 -21.21 17.97
N LEU A 235 42.61 -20.22 17.57
CA LEU A 235 42.29 -19.06 18.40
C LEU A 235 41.18 -19.35 19.42
N PRO A 236 41.19 -18.72 20.61
CA PRO A 236 40.09 -18.78 21.55
C PRO A 236 38.82 -18.14 20.95
N GLY A 237 37.65 -18.68 21.28
CA GLY A 237 36.37 -18.17 20.77
C GLY A 237 36.12 -16.68 21.07
N GLU A 238 36.57 -16.21 22.25
CA GLU A 238 36.48 -14.80 22.64
C GLU A 238 37.27 -13.89 21.69
N LEU A 239 38.52 -14.25 21.37
CA LEU A 239 39.38 -13.46 20.50
C LEU A 239 38.92 -13.50 19.03
N LEU A 240 38.34 -14.62 18.60
CA LEU A 240 37.70 -14.73 17.29
C LEU A 240 36.48 -13.80 17.20
N THR A 241 35.70 -13.69 18.27
CA THR A 241 34.54 -12.79 18.35
C THR A 241 34.97 -11.32 18.34
N GLU A 242 36.02 -10.96 19.07
CA GLU A 242 36.63 -9.61 19.02
C GLU A 242 37.10 -9.25 17.60
N LEU A 243 37.79 -10.18 16.93
CA LEU A 243 38.25 -9.99 15.53
C LEU A 243 37.09 -9.71 14.59
N ILE A 244 36.05 -10.54 14.67
CA ILE A 244 34.86 -10.43 13.84
C ILE A 244 34.15 -9.09 14.07
N THR A 245 34.03 -8.67 15.33
CA THR A 245 33.42 -7.37 15.71
C THR A 245 34.24 -6.20 15.18
N ALA A 246 35.57 -6.26 15.26
CA ALA A 246 36.46 -5.22 14.74
C ALA A 246 36.35 -5.09 13.21
N MET A 247 36.19 -6.19 12.47
CA MET A 247 35.94 -6.15 11.02
C MET A 247 34.61 -5.45 10.70
N ASP A 248 33.55 -5.76 11.45
CA ASP A 248 32.23 -5.15 11.25
C ASP A 248 32.25 -3.64 11.48
N ILE A 249 33.00 -3.18 12.49
CA ILE A 249 33.19 -1.75 12.77
C ILE A 249 33.89 -1.06 11.59
N VAL A 250 34.95 -1.66 11.04
CA VAL A 250 35.67 -1.11 9.87
C VAL A 250 34.76 -1.03 8.65
N ALA A 251 34.02 -2.10 8.35
CA ALA A 251 33.08 -2.12 7.24
C ALA A 251 31.95 -1.09 7.40
N GLN A 252 31.51 -0.83 8.63
CA GLN A 252 30.52 0.20 8.95
C GLN A 252 31.06 1.62 8.74
N GLU A 253 32.31 1.88 9.16
CA GLU A 253 32.96 3.17 8.93
C GLU A 253 33.13 3.45 7.43
N GLU A 254 33.56 2.46 6.63
CA GLU A 254 33.67 2.58 5.17
C GLU A 254 32.33 2.91 4.49
N ARG A 255 31.22 2.31 4.94
CA ARG A 255 29.87 2.60 4.41
C ARG A 255 29.37 3.99 4.79
N SER A 256 29.74 4.49 5.96
CA SER A 256 29.29 5.81 6.44
C SER A 256 29.81 6.96 5.57
N PHE A 257 30.88 6.74 4.79
CA PHE A 257 31.39 7.68 3.78
C PHE A 257 30.70 7.58 2.40
N ALA A 258 29.89 6.54 2.15
CA ALA A 258 29.13 6.37 0.92
C ALA A 258 27.69 6.88 1.13
N GLN A 259 27.46 8.18 0.90
CA GLN A 259 26.11 8.76 0.90
C GLN A 259 25.29 8.21 -0.27
N GLY A 260 24.15 7.57 0.02
CA GLY A 260 23.21 7.16 -1.02
C GLY A 260 21.98 6.44 -0.48
N HIS A 261 20.91 7.20 -0.23
CA HIS A 261 19.55 6.68 -0.07
C HIS A 261 19.04 6.18 -1.42
N GLY A 262 19.30 4.91 -1.73
CA GLY A 262 18.69 4.23 -2.86
C GLY A 262 17.49 3.42 -2.41
N ALA A 263 16.27 3.86 -2.73
CA ALA A 263 15.09 3.01 -2.70
C ALA A 263 15.37 1.80 -3.62
N GLY A 264 15.59 0.63 -3.02
CA GLY A 264 15.93 -0.57 -3.77
C GLY A 264 14.81 -0.98 -4.73
N GLU A 265 15.17 -1.62 -5.84
CA GLU A 265 14.20 -2.18 -6.80
C GLU A 265 13.18 -3.09 -6.11
N ALA A 266 11.90 -2.97 -6.50
CA ALA A 266 10.84 -3.87 -6.07
C ALA A 266 11.15 -5.31 -6.52
N LYS A 267 11.21 -6.24 -5.55
CA LYS A 267 11.52 -7.65 -5.80
C LYS A 267 10.25 -8.50 -5.78
N VAL A 268 10.25 -9.56 -6.59
CA VAL A 268 9.16 -10.56 -6.63
C VAL A 268 9.10 -11.28 -5.28
N LEU A 269 7.90 -11.32 -4.68
CA LEU A 269 7.67 -12.03 -3.41
C LEU A 269 7.68 -13.56 -3.65
N PHE A 270 8.15 -14.32 -2.66
CA PHE A 270 8.10 -15.80 -2.62
C PHE A 270 8.75 -16.55 -3.81
N GLY A 271 9.81 -16.00 -4.43
CA GLY A 271 10.50 -16.67 -5.55
C GLY A 271 11.27 -17.96 -5.17
N LYS A 272 11.73 -18.74 -6.16
CA LYS A 272 12.42 -20.05 -6.03
C LYS A 272 13.64 -20.12 -5.08
N GLY A 273 14.16 -18.99 -4.62
CA GLY A 273 15.23 -18.89 -3.61
C GLY A 273 14.76 -18.62 -2.17
N TRP A 274 13.45 -18.41 -1.95
CA TRP A 274 12.86 -18.08 -0.65
C TRP A 274 13.00 -19.25 0.35
N LEU A 275 12.64 -20.48 -0.07
CA LEU A 275 12.86 -21.69 0.75
C LEU A 275 14.35 -22.00 1.02
N LYS A 276 15.27 -21.57 0.14
CA LYS A 276 16.73 -21.71 0.37
C LYS A 276 17.29 -20.68 1.35
N ARG A 277 16.64 -19.53 1.52
CA ARG A 277 16.97 -18.53 2.56
C ARG A 277 16.42 -18.92 3.93
N ALA A 278 15.27 -19.57 3.97
CA ALA A 278 14.71 -20.19 5.19
C ALA A 278 15.57 -21.35 5.77
N GLY A 279 16.69 -21.71 5.12
CA GLY A 279 17.57 -22.82 5.46
C GLY A 279 18.93 -22.44 6.05
N GLY A 280 19.15 -21.21 6.52
CA GLY A 280 20.38 -20.83 7.22
C GLY A 280 20.11 -19.81 8.33
N ASP A 281 20.60 -20.08 9.55
CA ASP A 281 20.63 -19.22 10.76
C ASP A 281 19.36 -18.42 11.16
N GLU A 282 18.24 -18.58 10.46
CA GLU A 282 16.98 -17.85 10.68
C GLU A 282 16.03 -18.61 11.63
N TYR A 283 15.13 -17.87 12.32
CA TYR A 283 14.10 -18.49 13.16
C TYR A 283 13.13 -19.31 12.30
N PRO A 284 12.60 -20.44 12.82
CA PRO A 284 11.67 -21.27 12.06
C PRO A 284 10.37 -20.53 11.74
N GLU A 285 9.94 -20.59 10.47
CA GLU A 285 8.67 -20.02 10.00
C GLU A 285 7.58 -21.09 9.89
N TYR A 286 6.68 -21.13 10.87
CA TYR A 286 5.55 -22.05 10.91
C TYR A 286 4.22 -21.35 10.57
N GLU A 287 3.21 -22.13 10.23
CA GLU A 287 1.85 -21.64 9.94
C GLU A 287 1.04 -21.49 11.24
N ARG A 288 0.62 -20.25 11.54
CA ARG A 288 -0.22 -19.88 12.69
C ARG A 288 -0.97 -18.57 12.41
N PHE A 289 -1.86 -18.62 11.42
CA PHE A 289 -2.74 -17.51 11.09
C PHE A 289 -3.69 -17.16 12.24
N SER A 290 -4.02 -15.88 12.38
CA SER A 290 -5.11 -15.45 13.26
C SER A 290 -6.46 -15.61 12.56
N GLN A 291 -7.50 -15.87 13.36
CA GLN A 291 -8.86 -15.94 12.87
C GLN A 291 -9.35 -14.54 12.51
N ASP A 292 -10.00 -14.42 11.36
CA ASP A 292 -10.64 -13.17 10.93
C ASP A 292 -12.10 -13.20 11.38
N ALA A 293 -12.59 -12.10 11.97
CA ALA A 293 -14.03 -11.90 12.13
C ALA A 293 -14.66 -11.54 10.77
N ASP A 294 -15.96 -11.83 10.59
CA ASP A 294 -16.68 -11.69 9.31
C ASP A 294 -16.53 -10.31 8.65
N TRP A 295 -16.42 -9.24 9.47
CA TRP A 295 -16.28 -7.88 8.97
C TRP A 295 -14.87 -7.55 8.47
N MET A 296 -13.82 -8.22 8.99
CA MET A 296 -12.41 -7.89 8.74
C MET A 296 -12.01 -8.08 7.27
N ALA A 297 -12.56 -9.09 6.60
CA ALA A 297 -12.31 -9.32 5.18
C ALA A 297 -12.93 -8.24 4.28
N ASN A 298 -14.01 -7.60 4.75
CA ASN A 298 -14.82 -6.65 3.99
C ASN A 298 -14.47 -5.19 4.26
N VAL A 299 -13.37 -4.92 4.96
CA VAL A 299 -12.93 -3.55 5.25
C VAL A 299 -12.47 -2.86 3.97
N VAL A 300 -13.03 -1.68 3.72
CA VAL A 300 -12.55 -0.71 2.74
C VAL A 300 -12.19 0.56 3.49
N MET A 301 -10.90 0.89 3.51
CA MET A 301 -10.36 1.91 4.39
C MET A 301 -9.99 3.17 3.62
N ILE A 302 -10.35 4.33 4.17
CA ILE A 302 -9.84 5.63 3.72
C ILE A 302 -8.93 6.25 4.78
N ALA A 303 -7.76 6.71 4.35
CA ALA A 303 -6.82 7.45 5.19
C ALA A 303 -7.13 8.95 5.16
N LYS A 304 -7.21 9.60 6.32
CA LYS A 304 -7.37 11.05 6.42
C LYS A 304 -6.37 11.65 7.41
N MET A 305 -5.50 12.53 6.90
CA MET A 305 -4.71 13.47 7.72
C MET A 305 -5.64 14.43 8.45
N VAL A 306 -5.82 14.24 9.76
CA VAL A 306 -6.92 14.87 10.51
C VAL A 306 -6.89 16.39 10.42
N TYR A 307 -5.79 17.03 10.77
CA TYR A 307 -5.70 18.50 10.76
C TYR A 307 -5.97 19.10 9.37
N VAL A 308 -5.39 18.51 8.32
CA VAL A 308 -5.61 18.92 6.94
C VAL A 308 -7.08 18.72 6.54
N TRP A 309 -7.65 17.57 6.88
CA TRP A 309 -9.02 17.22 6.56
C TRP A 309 -10.04 18.14 7.25
N LEU A 310 -9.87 18.44 8.53
CA LEU A 310 -10.74 19.39 9.25
C LEU A 310 -10.68 20.80 8.62
N GLY A 311 -9.49 21.24 8.19
CA GLY A 311 -9.33 22.48 7.44
C GLY A 311 -10.06 22.48 6.09
N GLN A 312 -9.97 21.38 5.33
CA GLN A 312 -10.69 21.22 4.06
C GLN A 312 -12.21 21.16 4.27
N LEU A 313 -12.70 20.42 5.28
CA LEU A 313 -14.11 20.38 5.64
C LEU A 313 -14.62 21.76 6.05
N SER A 314 -13.82 22.54 6.76
CA SER A 314 -14.21 23.89 7.16
C SER A 314 -14.54 24.77 5.94
N ARG A 315 -13.73 24.65 4.89
CA ARG A 315 -13.96 25.35 3.61
C ARG A 315 -15.19 24.79 2.89
N SER A 316 -15.27 23.48 2.74
CA SER A 316 -16.36 22.81 2.00
C SER A 316 -17.75 23.06 2.60
N TYR A 317 -17.86 23.14 3.94
CA TYR A 317 -19.12 23.33 4.64
C TYR A 317 -19.35 24.78 5.12
N GLY A 318 -18.44 25.71 4.81
CA GLY A 318 -18.57 27.13 5.14
C GLY A 318 -18.65 27.43 6.65
N ARG A 319 -18.10 26.57 7.50
CA ARG A 319 -18.09 26.73 8.97
C ARG A 319 -16.76 26.26 9.55
N ASP A 320 -16.33 26.85 10.66
CA ASP A 320 -15.08 26.45 11.33
C ASP A 320 -15.23 25.08 12.00
N ILE A 321 -14.37 24.12 11.62
CA ILE A 321 -14.34 22.74 12.13
C ILE A 321 -12.92 22.48 12.65
N ARG A 322 -12.80 22.31 13.97
CA ARG A 322 -11.50 22.16 14.66
C ARG A 322 -11.35 20.87 15.44
N THR A 323 -12.45 20.26 15.86
CA THR A 323 -12.46 19.06 16.71
C THR A 323 -13.19 17.90 16.04
N LEU A 324 -12.93 16.67 16.50
CA LEU A 324 -13.45 15.44 15.87
C LEU A 324 -14.99 15.34 15.92
N ASP A 325 -15.63 15.86 16.96
CA ASP A 325 -17.09 15.91 17.10
C ASP A 325 -17.76 16.87 16.10
N GLN A 326 -17.01 17.86 15.59
CA GLN A 326 -17.53 18.87 14.66
C GLN A 326 -17.59 18.39 13.20
N ILE A 327 -17.00 17.22 12.89
CA ILE A 327 -17.10 16.60 11.56
C ILE A 327 -18.59 16.45 11.21
N PRO A 328 -19.07 17.01 10.08
CA PRO A 328 -20.49 17.01 9.74
C PRO A 328 -21.01 15.60 9.47
N ASP A 329 -22.24 15.33 9.89
CA ASP A 329 -22.93 14.07 9.62
C ASP A 329 -23.06 13.79 8.11
N ALA A 330 -23.31 14.83 7.30
CA ALA A 330 -23.35 14.74 5.85
C ALA A 330 -22.04 14.21 5.22
N GLU A 331 -20.88 14.49 5.85
CA GLU A 331 -19.60 13.94 5.38
C GLU A 331 -19.49 12.45 5.71
N LEU A 332 -19.96 12.04 6.89
CA LEU A 332 -19.99 10.62 7.27
C LEU A 332 -20.99 9.84 6.42
N ASP A 333 -22.15 10.41 6.12
CA ASP A 333 -23.15 9.85 5.20
C ASP A 333 -22.57 9.68 3.79
N LYS A 334 -21.79 10.67 3.32
CA LYS A 334 -21.08 10.60 2.05
C LYS A 334 -20.06 9.46 2.02
N LEU A 335 -19.22 9.32 3.06
CA LEU A 335 -18.26 8.21 3.14
C LEU A 335 -18.95 6.84 3.16
N ALA A 336 -20.04 6.70 3.90
CA ALA A 336 -20.82 5.47 3.93
C ALA A 336 -21.46 5.16 2.57
N ARG A 337 -22.05 6.16 1.90
CA ARG A 337 -22.62 6.04 0.55
C ARG A 337 -21.58 5.62 -0.49
N TRP A 338 -20.34 6.10 -0.35
CA TRP A 338 -19.21 5.71 -1.18
C TRP A 338 -18.71 4.27 -0.91
N GLY A 339 -19.18 3.62 0.15
CA GLY A 339 -18.85 2.23 0.49
C GLY A 339 -17.63 2.07 1.38
N PHE A 340 -17.17 3.13 2.05
CA PHE A 340 -16.12 3.02 3.06
C PHE A 340 -16.65 2.41 4.34
N THR A 341 -15.91 1.46 4.90
CA THR A 341 -16.24 0.77 6.16
C THR A 341 -15.15 0.95 7.22
N GLY A 342 -14.02 1.56 6.85
CA GLY A 342 -12.93 1.97 7.75
C GLY A 342 -12.50 3.42 7.51
N LEU A 343 -12.34 4.18 8.59
CA LEU A 343 -11.81 5.56 8.56
C LEU A 343 -10.56 5.65 9.41
N TRP A 344 -9.40 5.75 8.75
CA TRP A 344 -8.12 5.89 9.41
C TRP A 344 -7.78 7.36 9.65
N LEU A 345 -7.71 7.73 10.92
CA LEU A 345 -7.40 9.07 11.39
C LEU A 345 -5.92 9.19 11.74
N ILE A 346 -5.17 9.91 10.90
CA ILE A 346 -3.72 10.07 11.08
C ILE A 346 -3.43 11.30 11.93
N GLY A 347 -2.60 11.09 12.96
CA GLY A 347 -2.06 12.17 13.80
C GLY A 347 -3.04 12.72 14.86
N ILE A 348 -3.84 11.83 15.45
CA ILE A 348 -4.83 12.14 16.52
C ILE A 348 -4.25 12.18 17.93
N TRP A 349 -3.08 11.58 18.14
CA TRP A 349 -2.45 11.44 19.46
C TRP A 349 -1.72 12.72 19.88
N GLU A 350 -1.50 12.87 21.19
CA GLU A 350 -0.72 13.95 21.76
C GLU A 350 0.73 13.89 21.28
N ARG A 351 1.19 14.96 20.63
CA ARG A 351 2.48 15.02 19.95
C ARG A 351 3.54 15.68 20.83
N SER A 352 4.78 15.24 20.70
CA SER A 352 5.94 15.80 21.39
C SER A 352 6.21 17.23 20.92
N PRO A 353 6.17 18.26 21.79
CA PRO A 353 6.46 19.64 21.40
C PRO A 353 7.91 19.84 20.93
N SER A 354 8.83 18.95 21.29
CA SER A 354 10.23 19.00 20.84
C SER A 354 10.35 18.76 19.34
N SER A 355 9.51 17.93 18.73
CA SER A 355 9.50 17.72 17.27
C SER A 355 9.22 19.02 16.52
N GLN A 356 8.24 19.80 16.96
CA GLN A 356 7.98 21.13 16.41
C GLN A 356 9.16 22.07 16.61
N ARG A 357 9.73 22.09 17.82
CA ARG A 357 10.87 22.97 18.15
C ARG A 357 12.08 22.72 17.25
N VAL A 358 12.41 21.45 17.00
CA VAL A 358 13.50 21.05 16.10
C VAL A 358 13.27 21.60 14.68
N LYS A 359 12.07 21.40 14.14
CA LYS A 359 11.71 21.88 12.79
C LYS A 359 11.75 23.40 12.66
N HIS A 360 11.31 24.11 13.70
CA HIS A 360 11.36 25.58 13.75
C HIS A 360 12.79 26.10 13.76
N ILE A 361 13.70 25.45 14.49
CA ILE A 361 15.13 25.80 14.50
C ILE A 361 15.75 25.55 13.11
N MET A 362 15.33 24.49 12.43
CA MET A 362 15.75 24.16 11.06
C MET A 362 15.08 25.02 9.97
N GLY A 363 14.27 26.01 10.34
CA GLY A 363 13.71 27.02 9.43
C GLY A 363 12.28 26.76 8.94
N ASN A 364 11.62 25.67 9.34
CA ASN A 364 10.22 25.40 8.98
C ASN A 364 9.27 25.85 10.09
N HIS A 365 8.90 27.14 10.10
CA HIS A 365 8.06 27.73 11.15
C HIS A 365 6.58 27.35 11.09
N GLU A 366 6.07 26.91 9.93
CA GLU A 366 4.66 26.51 9.79
C GLU A 366 4.41 25.05 10.22
N ALA A 367 5.46 24.24 10.35
CA ALA A 367 5.35 22.86 10.76
C ALA A 367 4.84 22.69 12.20
N ILE A 368 4.01 21.66 12.38
CA ILE A 368 3.68 21.11 13.71
C ILE A 368 4.54 19.88 14.00
N SER A 369 4.45 19.40 15.24
CA SER A 369 5.09 18.16 15.65
C SER A 369 4.69 17.01 14.73
N SER A 370 5.63 16.11 14.44
CA SER A 370 5.35 14.92 13.64
C SER A 370 4.24 14.10 14.29
N ALA A 371 3.31 13.57 13.51
CA ALA A 371 2.28 12.65 13.97
C ALA A 371 2.87 11.38 14.63
N TYR A 372 4.12 11.02 14.36
CA TYR A 372 4.79 9.84 14.92
C TYR A 372 5.81 10.17 16.02
N SER A 373 6.04 11.44 16.33
CA SER A 373 6.81 11.86 17.50
C SER A 373 5.84 12.13 18.65
N LEU A 374 5.47 11.07 19.38
CA LEU A 374 4.39 11.10 20.37
C LEU A 374 4.87 11.48 21.78
N PHE A 375 4.07 12.27 22.49
CA PHE A 375 4.28 12.53 23.92
C PHE A 375 3.66 11.41 24.77
N ASP A 376 2.39 11.08 24.52
CA ASP A 376 1.64 10.00 25.14
C ASP A 376 0.50 9.53 24.19
N TYR A 377 -0.03 8.32 24.41
CA TYR A 377 -1.18 7.78 23.67
C TYR A 377 -2.51 8.31 24.23
N VAL A 378 -2.65 9.62 24.25
CA VAL A 378 -3.87 10.34 24.65
C VAL A 378 -4.35 11.14 23.44
N ILE A 379 -5.67 11.23 23.23
CA ILE A 379 -6.22 12.03 22.15
C ILE A 379 -5.91 13.51 22.37
N ALA A 380 -5.36 14.16 21.35
CA ALA A 380 -4.91 15.55 21.43
C ALA A 380 -6.06 16.49 21.85
N GLN A 381 -5.80 17.33 22.84
CA GLN A 381 -6.83 18.21 23.42
C GLN A 381 -7.34 19.27 22.44
N ASP A 382 -6.50 19.72 21.51
CA ASP A 382 -6.88 20.63 20.44
C ASP A 382 -7.81 19.99 19.39
N LEU A 383 -7.90 18.66 19.35
CA LEU A 383 -8.88 17.90 18.56
C LEU A 383 -10.16 17.55 19.36
N GLY A 384 -10.27 18.00 20.61
CA GLY A 384 -11.42 17.80 21.50
C GLY A 384 -11.29 16.62 22.48
N GLY A 385 -10.14 15.94 22.49
CA GLY A 385 -9.85 14.86 23.44
C GLY A 385 -10.74 13.62 23.29
N GLU A 386 -10.75 12.78 24.33
CA GLU A 386 -11.45 11.48 24.36
C GLU A 386 -12.96 11.59 24.09
N TRP A 387 -13.61 12.65 24.59
CA TRP A 387 -15.05 12.86 24.37
C TRP A 387 -15.38 13.09 22.90
N ALA A 388 -14.58 13.90 22.20
CA ALA A 388 -14.81 14.17 20.78
C ALA A 388 -14.58 12.93 19.92
N LEU A 389 -13.58 12.11 20.28
CA LEU A 389 -13.36 10.80 19.65
C LEU A 389 -14.56 9.88 19.86
N ASP A 390 -15.06 9.72 21.09
CA ASP A 390 -16.17 8.83 21.37
C ASP A 390 -17.45 9.25 20.65
N ASN A 391 -17.72 10.56 20.60
CA ASN A 391 -18.82 11.11 19.81
C ASN A 391 -18.70 10.74 18.32
N LEU A 392 -17.53 10.95 17.71
CA LEU A 392 -17.28 10.59 16.31
C LEU A 392 -17.42 9.08 16.10
N ARG A 393 -16.87 8.28 17.00
CA ARG A 393 -16.92 6.80 16.95
C ARG A 393 -18.36 6.30 16.92
N GLN A 394 -19.23 6.82 17.78
CA GLN A 394 -20.64 6.44 17.81
C GLN A 394 -21.37 6.80 16.51
N ARG A 395 -21.14 8.02 15.98
CA ARG A 395 -21.76 8.47 14.72
C ARG A 395 -21.27 7.71 13.49
N CYS A 396 -19.99 7.33 13.45
CA CYS A 396 -19.42 6.47 12.42
C CYS A 396 -19.97 5.03 12.53
N ALA A 397 -20.06 4.48 13.74
CA ALA A 397 -20.58 3.13 13.97
C ALA A 397 -22.04 3.00 13.51
N ALA A 398 -22.88 4.02 13.74
CA ALA A 398 -24.25 4.07 13.23
C ALA A 398 -24.36 3.97 11.70
N ARG A 399 -23.27 4.28 10.99
CA ARG A 399 -23.14 4.23 9.52
C ARG A 399 -22.31 3.05 9.02
N GLY A 400 -21.93 2.13 9.91
CA GLY A 400 -21.09 0.98 9.55
C GLY A 400 -19.60 1.28 9.36
N ILE A 401 -19.15 2.49 9.73
CA ILE A 401 -17.75 2.91 9.60
C ILE A 401 -17.01 2.65 10.92
N ARG A 402 -15.93 1.87 10.88
CA ARG A 402 -15.03 1.63 12.01
C ARG A 402 -13.87 2.61 11.97
N LEU A 403 -13.53 3.19 13.12
CA LEU A 403 -12.36 4.06 13.21
C LEU A 403 -11.09 3.22 13.25
N ALA A 404 -10.05 3.72 12.58
CA ALA A 404 -8.70 3.19 12.63
C ALA A 404 -7.73 4.27 13.12
N SER A 405 -6.69 3.83 13.83
CA SER A 405 -5.60 4.70 14.30
C SER A 405 -4.23 4.13 13.95
N ASP A 406 -3.24 5.02 13.90
CA ASP A 406 -1.83 4.66 13.93
C ASP A 406 -1.41 4.25 15.34
N MET A 407 -0.48 3.29 15.41
CA MET A 407 0.26 2.96 16.61
C MET A 407 1.74 2.85 16.25
N VAL A 408 2.58 3.60 16.98
CA VAL A 408 4.05 3.64 16.84
C VAL A 408 4.70 2.97 18.05
N PRO A 409 4.86 1.64 18.06
CA PRO A 409 5.37 0.92 19.23
C PRO A 409 6.90 0.99 19.36
N ASN A 410 7.62 1.37 18.31
CA ASN A 410 9.08 1.25 18.28
C ASN A 410 9.81 2.31 19.13
N HIS A 411 9.28 3.54 19.15
CA HIS A 411 9.91 4.68 19.78
C HIS A 411 8.84 5.64 20.34
N THR A 412 9.27 6.59 21.18
CA THR A 412 8.46 7.75 21.56
C THR A 412 9.03 9.01 20.92
N GLY A 413 8.34 10.15 21.07
CA GLY A 413 8.97 11.45 20.80
C GLY A 413 10.14 11.71 21.75
N LEU A 414 11.05 12.61 21.34
CA LEU A 414 12.24 12.98 22.11
C LEU A 414 11.88 13.48 23.52
N PHE A 415 10.86 14.32 23.62
CA PHE A 415 10.21 14.66 24.88
C PHE A 415 8.88 13.93 24.97
N SER A 416 8.80 12.94 25.84
CA SER A 416 7.63 12.09 26.04
C SER A 416 7.44 11.81 27.53
N LYS A 417 6.28 11.28 27.89
CA LYS A 417 6.02 10.81 29.24
C LYS A 417 7.05 9.78 29.71
N TRP A 418 7.43 8.86 28.82
CA TRP A 418 8.39 7.80 29.17
C TRP A 418 9.82 8.32 29.27
N THR A 419 10.25 9.34 28.52
CA THR A 419 11.58 9.93 28.74
C THR A 419 11.66 10.70 30.07
N LEU A 420 10.52 11.19 30.59
CA LEU A 420 10.43 11.83 31.91
C LEU A 420 10.38 10.82 33.06
N GLU A 421 9.52 9.82 32.96
CA GLU A 421 9.19 8.89 34.06
C GLU A 421 10.12 7.66 34.08
N HIS A 422 10.55 7.20 32.90
CA HIS A 422 11.30 5.96 32.72
C HIS A 422 12.48 6.12 31.73
N PRO A 423 13.44 7.02 31.98
CA PRO A 423 14.58 7.23 31.08
C PRO A 423 15.46 5.98 30.90
N ASP A 424 15.36 4.99 31.79
CA ASP A 424 16.10 3.73 31.68
C ASP A 424 15.45 2.70 30.73
N TRP A 425 14.28 2.99 30.16
CA TRP A 425 13.57 2.12 29.18
C TRP A 425 14.09 2.22 27.74
N PHE A 426 15.04 3.11 27.48
CA PHE A 426 15.52 3.40 26.12
C PHE A 426 16.86 2.73 25.83
N VAL A 427 17.16 2.53 24.55
CA VAL A 427 18.51 2.09 24.12
C VAL A 427 19.46 3.25 24.36
N GLN A 428 20.47 3.05 25.21
CA GLN A 428 21.30 4.15 25.69
C GLN A 428 22.72 3.73 26.07
N LEU A 429 23.60 4.72 26.23
CA LEU A 429 24.98 4.62 26.69
C LEU A 429 25.25 5.64 27.81
N ASP A 430 26.18 5.33 28.70
CA ASP A 430 26.67 6.29 29.70
C ASP A 430 27.76 7.24 29.14
N TYR A 431 28.15 7.07 27.87
CA TYR A 431 29.17 7.86 27.18
C TYR A 431 28.74 8.17 25.73
N PRO A 432 29.27 9.23 25.10
CA PRO A 432 28.94 9.53 23.70
C PRO A 432 29.56 8.47 22.76
N PRO A 433 28.80 7.96 21.77
CA PRO A 433 29.27 6.89 20.89
C PRO A 433 30.46 7.32 20.02
N TYR A 434 30.53 8.61 19.68
CA TYR A 434 31.64 9.20 18.95
C TYR A 434 32.32 10.32 19.75
N PRO A 435 33.66 10.42 19.75
CA PRO A 435 34.40 11.40 20.56
C PRO A 435 34.23 12.85 20.14
N ASN A 436 33.87 13.09 18.87
CA ASN A 436 33.65 14.41 18.30
C ASN A 436 32.26 14.95 18.59
N TYR A 437 31.33 14.13 19.11
CA TYR A 437 29.97 14.55 19.42
C TYR A 437 29.98 15.64 20.48
N GLN A 438 29.29 16.72 20.16
CA GLN A 438 29.10 17.87 21.04
C GLN A 438 27.60 18.11 21.22
N PHE A 439 27.22 18.59 22.40
CA PHE A 439 25.82 18.76 22.79
C PHE A 439 25.65 20.14 23.43
N ASN A 440 26.09 21.18 22.71
CA ASN A 440 26.01 22.57 23.14
C ASN A 440 24.80 23.30 22.54
N GLY A 441 24.02 22.63 21.70
CA GLY A 441 22.78 23.11 21.11
C GLY A 441 21.68 23.46 22.12
N PRO A 442 20.51 23.88 21.62
CA PRO A 442 19.40 24.30 22.46
C PRO A 442 18.82 23.13 23.26
N ASP A 443 18.35 23.42 24.47
CA ASP A 443 17.58 22.45 25.26
C ASP A 443 16.19 22.26 24.66
N LEU A 444 15.85 21.02 24.37
CA LEU A 444 14.58 20.61 23.78
C LEU A 444 13.59 20.08 24.82
N SER A 445 13.95 20.04 26.10
CA SER A 445 13.03 19.67 27.18
C SER A 445 12.04 20.80 27.47
N PHE A 446 10.77 20.42 27.69
CA PHE A 446 9.74 21.33 28.20
C PHE A 446 9.50 21.16 29.71
N ASP A 447 10.32 20.35 30.38
CA ASP A 447 10.25 20.11 31.81
C ASP A 447 11.56 20.54 32.50
N GLY A 448 11.43 21.21 33.65
CA GLY A 448 12.56 21.70 34.45
C GLY A 448 13.43 20.58 35.06
N ARG A 449 12.93 19.34 35.16
CA ARG A 449 13.62 18.21 35.78
C ARG A 449 14.69 17.57 34.90
N ILE A 450 14.53 17.65 33.57
CA ILE A 450 15.46 17.04 32.60
C ILE A 450 15.94 18.06 31.56
N GLY A 451 17.10 17.82 30.97
CA GLY A 451 17.59 18.54 29.78
C GLY A 451 17.82 17.58 28.62
N LEU A 452 17.42 17.98 27.41
CA LEU A 452 17.50 17.16 26.21
C LEU A 452 18.25 17.92 25.11
N PHE A 453 19.35 17.36 24.61
CA PHE A 453 20.21 18.04 23.64
C PHE A 453 20.57 17.10 22.48
N ILE A 454 20.26 17.50 21.24
CA ILE A 454 20.70 16.79 20.02
C ILE A 454 22.16 17.16 19.75
N GLU A 455 22.90 16.24 19.14
CA GLU A 455 24.29 16.45 18.72
C GLU A 455 24.42 17.64 17.73
N ASP A 456 25.45 18.47 17.93
CA ASP A 456 25.59 19.77 17.27
C ASP A 456 25.71 19.68 15.74
N GLY A 457 26.30 18.61 15.21
CA GLY A 457 26.44 18.33 13.77
C GLY A 457 25.12 18.07 13.05
N TYR A 458 24.02 17.82 13.76
CA TYR A 458 22.68 17.77 13.19
C TYR A 458 22.27 19.11 12.56
N TRP A 459 22.52 20.22 13.28
CA TRP A 459 22.02 21.54 12.91
C TRP A 459 22.66 22.10 11.64
N ASP A 460 23.91 21.73 11.38
CA ASP A 460 24.65 22.11 10.17
C ASP A 460 24.82 20.97 9.16
N ARG A 461 24.11 19.85 9.38
CA ARG A 461 24.09 18.66 8.51
C ARG A 461 25.47 18.02 8.29
N ARG A 462 26.41 18.20 9.24
CA ARG A 462 27.71 17.52 9.23
C ARG A 462 27.63 16.09 9.74
N ASP A 463 26.67 15.77 10.59
CA ASP A 463 26.47 14.44 11.17
C ASP A 463 24.97 14.10 11.24
N ALA A 464 24.66 12.81 11.24
CA ALA A 464 23.29 12.31 11.36
C ALA A 464 22.79 12.28 12.81
N ALA A 465 23.67 12.53 13.79
CA ALA A 465 23.37 12.60 15.22
C ALA A 465 22.64 11.34 15.72
N VAL A 466 23.35 10.22 15.89
CA VAL A 466 22.70 8.94 16.24
C VAL A 466 22.13 8.84 17.66
N VAL A 467 22.54 9.76 18.54
CA VAL A 467 22.04 9.85 19.92
C VAL A 467 21.75 11.31 20.29
N PHE A 468 20.89 11.50 21.28
CA PHE A 468 20.75 12.74 22.02
C PHE A 468 21.20 12.58 23.47
N LYS A 469 21.67 13.67 24.08
CA LYS A 469 22.06 13.73 25.48
C LYS A 469 20.84 14.00 26.35
N HIS A 470 20.60 13.11 27.30
CA HIS A 470 19.64 13.28 28.38
C HIS A 470 20.36 13.62 29.68
N VAL A 471 19.97 14.71 30.34
CA VAL A 471 20.50 15.12 31.64
C VAL A 471 19.37 15.11 32.66
N ASP A 472 19.48 14.24 33.66
CA ASP A 472 18.66 14.34 34.86
C ASP A 472 19.27 15.45 35.75
N ARG A 473 18.55 16.57 35.90
CA ARG A 473 19.04 17.72 36.66
C ARG A 473 18.95 17.52 38.17
N HIS A 474 18.19 16.54 38.65
CA HIS A 474 18.11 16.22 40.07
C HIS A 474 19.32 15.38 40.50
N SER A 475 19.62 14.31 39.77
CA SER A 475 20.74 13.41 40.09
C SER A 475 22.08 13.85 39.47
N GLY A 476 22.04 14.72 38.46
CA GLY A 476 23.20 15.05 37.62
C GLY A 476 23.59 13.94 36.64
N ARG A 477 22.82 12.84 36.58
CA ARG A 477 23.13 11.70 35.70
C ARG A 477 22.94 12.09 34.24
N VAL A 478 24.00 11.89 33.46
CA VAL A 478 24.00 12.08 32.01
C VAL A 478 23.90 10.73 31.33
N ARG A 479 23.02 10.61 30.35
CA ARG A 479 22.85 9.44 29.49
C ARG A 479 22.81 9.88 28.03
N TYR A 480 23.15 8.99 27.11
CA TYR A 480 23.10 9.22 25.67
C TYR A 480 22.13 8.21 25.06
N ILE A 481 20.95 8.68 24.66
CA ILE A 481 19.84 7.83 24.22
C ILE A 481 19.81 7.84 22.69
N TYR A 482 19.62 6.67 22.09
CA TYR A 482 19.51 6.53 20.64
C TYR A 482 18.17 7.04 20.12
N HIS A 483 18.21 7.70 18.96
CA HIS A 483 17.03 8.01 18.18
C HIS A 483 16.46 6.75 17.52
N GLY A 484 15.16 6.75 17.20
CA GLY A 484 14.56 5.67 16.41
C GLY A 484 15.21 5.56 15.03
N ASN A 485 15.38 4.34 14.52
CA ASN A 485 16.05 4.07 13.26
C ASN A 485 15.55 2.74 12.65
N ASP A 486 15.45 2.69 11.33
CA ASP A 486 14.98 1.54 10.54
C ASP A 486 16.12 0.73 9.90
N GLY A 487 17.39 1.04 10.21
CA GLY A 487 18.59 0.46 9.63
C GLY A 487 19.22 1.29 8.52
N THR A 488 18.76 2.52 8.31
CA THR A 488 19.44 3.51 7.47
C THR A 488 20.49 4.30 8.27
N SER A 489 21.39 4.97 7.57
CA SER A 489 22.41 5.82 8.21
C SER A 489 21.82 7.09 8.83
N THR A 490 20.55 7.41 8.56
CA THR A 490 19.88 8.63 9.04
C THR A 490 18.79 8.26 10.05
N PRO A 491 18.97 8.55 11.35
CA PRO A 491 17.95 8.28 12.35
C PRO A 491 16.79 9.30 12.31
N TRP A 492 15.68 8.98 12.99
CA TRP A 492 14.58 9.91 13.22
C TRP A 492 14.89 10.82 14.43
N ASN A 493 15.60 11.93 14.19
CA ASN A 493 16.19 12.78 15.24
C ASN A 493 15.21 13.44 16.24
N ASP A 494 13.90 13.37 16.02
CA ASP A 494 12.87 13.85 16.95
C ASP A 494 12.23 12.72 17.79
N THR A 495 12.86 11.55 17.84
CA THR A 495 12.36 10.35 18.54
C THR A 495 13.39 9.76 19.51
N ALA A 496 12.93 8.87 20.40
CA ALA A 496 13.74 8.12 21.36
C ALA A 496 13.41 6.62 21.30
N GLN A 497 14.42 5.79 21.01
CA GLN A 497 14.28 4.36 20.76
C GLN A 497 14.08 3.54 22.05
N LEU A 498 13.02 2.74 22.10
CA LEU A 498 12.75 1.85 23.22
C LEU A 498 13.64 0.60 23.21
N ASN A 499 14.00 0.14 24.41
CA ASN A 499 14.80 -1.06 24.63
C ASN A 499 13.92 -2.28 24.91
N TYR A 500 13.67 -3.06 23.87
CA TYR A 500 12.86 -4.27 23.94
C TYR A 500 13.59 -5.47 24.57
N LEU A 501 14.84 -5.35 25.00
CA LEU A 501 15.44 -6.37 25.86
C LEU A 501 14.83 -6.38 27.26
N ILE A 502 14.25 -5.25 27.69
CA ILE A 502 13.64 -5.08 29.02
C ILE A 502 12.21 -5.65 28.99
N PRO A 503 11.89 -6.68 29.80
CA PRO A 503 10.55 -7.28 29.84
C PRO A 503 9.44 -6.29 30.20
N GLU A 504 9.72 -5.36 31.12
CA GLU A 504 8.79 -4.34 31.57
C GLU A 504 8.39 -3.39 30.44
N VAL A 505 9.33 -3.07 29.53
CA VAL A 505 9.06 -2.24 28.34
C VAL A 505 8.12 -2.97 27.40
N ARG A 506 8.37 -4.26 27.14
CA ARG A 506 7.50 -5.08 26.27
C ARG A 506 6.07 -5.13 26.82
N GLU A 507 5.90 -5.37 28.12
CA GLU A 507 4.58 -5.39 28.75
C GLU A 507 3.90 -4.01 28.72
N ALA A 508 4.62 -2.93 29.02
CA ALA A 508 4.08 -1.57 28.96
C ALA A 508 3.59 -1.20 27.54
N VAL A 509 4.35 -1.57 26.50
CA VAL A 509 3.91 -1.37 25.11
C VAL A 509 2.69 -2.24 24.79
N ILE A 510 2.66 -3.52 25.18
CA ILE A 510 1.48 -4.40 24.98
C ILE A 510 0.24 -3.79 25.63
N GLN A 511 0.34 -3.30 26.86
CA GLN A 511 -0.79 -2.64 27.53
C GLN A 511 -1.24 -1.37 26.82
N THR A 512 -0.30 -0.62 26.25
CA THR A 512 -0.62 0.57 25.43
C THR A 512 -1.34 0.17 24.14
N ILE A 513 -0.90 -0.90 23.47
CA ILE A 513 -1.60 -1.46 22.29
C ILE A 513 -3.02 -1.90 22.65
N LEU A 514 -3.20 -2.57 23.80
CA LEU A 514 -4.52 -2.99 24.29
C LEU A 514 -5.40 -1.79 24.67
N HIS A 515 -4.82 -0.71 25.19
CA HIS A 515 -5.53 0.54 25.41
C HIS A 515 -6.05 1.13 24.09
N VAL A 516 -5.20 1.21 23.07
CA VAL A 516 -5.58 1.69 21.73
C VAL A 516 -6.63 0.78 21.09
N ALA A 517 -6.51 -0.55 21.22
CA ALA A 517 -7.48 -1.53 20.71
C ALA A 517 -8.89 -1.36 21.28
N ARG A 518 -9.00 -0.92 22.54
CA ARG A 518 -10.31 -0.63 23.16
C ARG A 518 -10.98 0.62 22.58
N GLN A 519 -10.21 1.55 22.03
CA GLN A 519 -10.71 2.78 21.41
C GLN A 519 -10.92 2.61 19.90
N PHE A 520 -10.06 1.85 19.23
CA PHE A 520 -10.00 1.68 17.79
C PHE A 520 -10.07 0.21 17.39
N PRO A 521 -11.16 -0.23 16.72
CA PRO A 521 -11.28 -1.59 16.20
C PRO A 521 -10.27 -1.94 15.11
N ILE A 522 -9.59 -0.95 14.52
CA ILE A 522 -8.56 -1.16 13.49
C ILE A 522 -7.30 -0.42 13.94
N ILE A 523 -6.17 -1.11 13.99
CA ILE A 523 -4.88 -0.52 14.34
C ILE A 523 -3.88 -0.76 13.22
N ARG A 524 -3.24 0.31 12.75
CA ARG A 524 -2.10 0.26 11.84
C ARG A 524 -0.82 0.47 12.63
N PHE A 525 0.04 -0.54 12.66
CA PHE A 525 1.36 -0.46 13.29
C PHE A 525 2.39 0.10 12.31
N ASP A 526 2.99 1.23 12.70
CA ASP A 526 4.08 1.87 11.98
C ASP A 526 5.39 1.07 12.11
N ALA A 527 6.13 0.96 11.00
CA ALA A 527 7.44 0.32 10.90
C ALA A 527 7.52 -1.01 11.67
N ALA A 528 6.49 -1.85 11.59
CA ALA A 528 6.32 -3.03 12.42
C ALA A 528 7.48 -4.03 12.27
N MET A 529 8.10 -4.06 11.09
CA MET A 529 9.26 -4.91 10.80
C MET A 529 10.47 -4.64 11.71
N THR A 530 10.62 -3.42 12.25
CA THR A 530 11.73 -3.05 13.15
C THR A 530 11.69 -3.78 14.49
N LEU A 531 10.50 -4.23 14.92
CA LEU A 531 10.29 -4.90 16.21
C LEU A 531 10.21 -6.41 16.13
N ALA A 532 10.19 -7.00 14.93
CA ALA A 532 10.31 -8.46 14.80
C ALA A 532 11.66 -8.91 15.40
N LYS A 533 11.70 -9.98 16.22
CA LYS A 533 12.91 -10.38 16.99
C LYS A 533 14.17 -10.36 16.14
N LYS A 534 14.09 -10.95 14.94
CA LYS A 534 15.23 -11.07 14.02
C LYS A 534 15.78 -9.72 13.56
N HIS A 535 14.92 -8.72 13.34
CA HIS A 535 15.35 -7.40 12.90
C HIS A 535 15.71 -6.49 14.05
N TYR A 536 15.01 -6.59 15.18
CA TYR A 536 15.41 -5.91 16.38
C TYR A 536 16.85 -6.30 16.78
N GLN A 537 17.18 -7.61 16.72
CA GLN A 537 18.55 -8.09 16.87
C GLN A 537 19.47 -7.49 15.81
N ARG A 538 19.17 -7.64 14.51
CA ARG A 538 20.01 -7.12 13.42
C ARG A 538 20.32 -5.62 13.54
N LEU A 539 19.37 -4.82 13.98
CA LEU A 539 19.48 -3.37 14.07
C LEU A 539 20.25 -2.93 15.33
N TRP A 540 19.79 -3.38 16.50
CA TRP A 540 20.26 -2.86 17.78
C TRP A 540 21.34 -3.73 18.45
N TYR A 541 21.35 -5.03 18.18
CA TYR A 541 22.25 -6.03 18.80
C TYR A 541 22.75 -7.04 17.75
N PRO A 542 23.44 -6.58 16.68
CA PRO A 542 23.74 -7.38 15.49
C PRO A 542 24.53 -8.64 15.82
N LEU A 543 24.35 -9.69 15.01
CA LEU A 543 25.19 -10.89 15.12
C LEU A 543 26.64 -10.52 14.76
N PRO A 544 27.64 -10.93 15.56
CA PRO A 544 29.03 -10.71 15.22
C PRO A 544 29.34 -11.25 13.80
N GLY A 545 29.86 -10.39 12.92
CA GLY A 545 30.33 -10.73 11.58
C GLY A 545 29.32 -10.53 10.47
N HIS A 546 28.16 -9.97 10.80
CA HIS A 546 27.07 -9.71 9.87
C HIS A 546 26.87 -8.20 9.63
N GLY A 547 27.68 -7.35 10.28
CA GLY A 547 27.59 -5.89 10.22
C GLY A 547 26.35 -5.34 10.94
N SER A 548 26.32 -4.02 11.15
CA SER A 548 25.17 -3.32 11.75
C SER A 548 24.52 -2.36 10.76
N GLY A 549 23.19 -2.27 10.79
CA GLY A 549 22.43 -1.24 10.08
C GLY A 549 22.47 0.13 10.77
N VAL A 550 22.61 0.16 12.10
CA VAL A 550 22.60 1.40 12.89
C VAL A 550 24.03 1.81 13.26
N PRO A 551 24.48 3.04 12.95
CA PRO A 551 25.83 3.49 13.30
C PRO A 551 26.13 3.33 14.80
N SER A 552 27.36 2.92 15.13
CA SER A 552 27.87 2.59 16.48
C SER A 552 27.29 1.34 17.15
N ARG A 553 26.34 0.62 16.53
CA ARG A 553 25.76 -0.60 17.15
C ARG A 553 26.54 -1.89 16.87
N ALA A 554 27.50 -1.89 15.94
CA ALA A 554 28.34 -3.06 15.66
C ALA A 554 29.11 -3.54 16.90
N GLU A 555 29.59 -2.62 17.75
CA GLU A 555 30.31 -2.93 18.98
C GLU A 555 29.43 -3.48 20.12
N HIS A 556 28.10 -3.47 19.94
CA HIS A 556 27.12 -4.00 20.90
C HIS A 556 26.45 -5.28 20.39
N GLY A 557 27.12 -6.00 19.48
CA GLY A 557 26.64 -7.24 18.93
C GLY A 557 26.45 -8.34 19.99
N MET A 558 25.44 -9.18 19.78
CA MET A 558 25.08 -10.25 20.71
C MET A 558 24.89 -11.56 19.95
N ASP A 559 25.43 -12.65 20.47
CA ASP A 559 25.18 -13.97 19.90
C ASP A 559 23.70 -14.37 20.05
N ARG A 560 23.29 -15.35 19.24
CA ARG A 560 21.89 -15.77 19.19
C ARG A 560 21.38 -16.34 20.52
N PRO A 561 22.09 -17.27 21.20
CA PRO A 561 21.60 -17.80 22.48
C PRO A 561 21.49 -16.75 23.58
N SER A 562 22.44 -15.82 23.67
CA SER A 562 22.38 -14.74 24.67
C SER A 562 21.23 -13.78 24.41
N PHE A 563 20.99 -13.45 23.14
CA PHE A 563 19.85 -12.62 22.75
C PHE A 563 18.52 -13.32 23.03
N ASP A 564 18.41 -14.61 22.70
CA ASP A 564 17.23 -15.43 23.00
C ASP A 564 16.96 -15.57 24.50
N ALA A 565 17.98 -15.52 25.36
CA ALA A 565 17.79 -15.55 26.81
C ALA A 565 17.10 -14.29 27.36
N VAL A 566 17.39 -13.11 26.80
CA VAL A 566 16.83 -11.82 27.26
C VAL A 566 15.56 -11.39 26.50
N PHE A 567 15.42 -11.87 25.26
CA PHE A 567 14.25 -11.67 24.41
C PHE A 567 13.73 -13.05 23.95
N PRO A 568 13.07 -13.83 24.83
CA PRO A 568 12.73 -15.24 24.54
C PRO A 568 11.65 -15.40 23.49
N ASN A 569 10.56 -14.65 23.63
CA ASN A 569 9.37 -14.77 22.79
C ASN A 569 9.39 -13.74 21.68
N GLU A 570 8.69 -14.01 20.58
CA GLU A 570 8.50 -13.04 19.51
C GLU A 570 7.42 -12.03 19.89
N PHE A 571 7.79 -10.75 20.00
CA PHE A 571 6.94 -9.68 20.53
C PHE A 571 5.60 -9.59 19.79
N TRP A 572 5.62 -9.60 18.47
CA TRP A 572 4.38 -9.51 17.68
C TRP A 572 3.47 -10.71 17.89
N ARG A 573 4.03 -11.90 18.10
CA ARG A 573 3.24 -13.10 18.40
C ARG A 573 2.54 -12.95 19.74
N GLU A 574 3.22 -12.42 20.74
CA GLU A 574 2.62 -12.11 22.05
C GLU A 574 1.52 -11.06 21.93
N VAL A 575 1.75 -9.97 21.18
CA VAL A 575 0.74 -8.93 20.92
C VAL A 575 -0.53 -9.54 20.32
N VAL A 576 -0.39 -10.32 19.25
CA VAL A 576 -1.54 -10.93 18.57
C VAL A 576 -2.27 -11.92 19.48
N ASP A 577 -1.54 -12.76 20.23
CA ASP A 577 -2.16 -13.70 21.18
C ASP A 577 -2.92 -12.98 22.30
N ARG A 578 -2.36 -11.88 22.83
CA ARG A 578 -3.00 -11.07 23.88
C ARG A 578 -4.21 -10.32 23.35
N VAL A 579 -4.13 -9.72 22.16
CA VAL A 579 -5.26 -9.03 21.50
C VAL A 579 -6.40 -10.01 21.22
N ALA A 580 -6.10 -11.23 20.75
CA ALA A 580 -7.13 -12.24 20.51
C ALA A 580 -7.92 -12.64 21.76
N VAL A 581 -7.34 -12.50 22.96
CA VAL A 581 -7.99 -12.83 24.23
C VAL A 581 -8.64 -11.59 24.88
N GLU A 582 -7.95 -10.46 24.88
CA GLU A 582 -8.35 -9.26 25.63
C GLU A 582 -9.12 -8.22 24.81
N ALA A 583 -8.99 -8.26 23.49
CA ALA A 583 -9.65 -7.35 22.53
C ALA A 583 -9.93 -8.06 21.18
N PRO A 584 -10.71 -9.15 21.16
CA PRO A 584 -10.86 -10.03 19.99
C PRO A 584 -11.44 -9.34 18.74
N ASP A 585 -12.21 -8.27 18.90
CA ASP A 585 -12.79 -7.48 17.80
C ASP A 585 -11.83 -6.43 17.21
N THR A 586 -10.52 -6.72 17.23
CA THR A 586 -9.48 -5.78 16.75
C THR A 586 -8.79 -6.31 15.51
N LEU A 587 -8.86 -5.54 14.41
CA LEU A 587 -8.12 -5.77 13.19
C LEU A 587 -6.73 -5.13 13.28
N LEU A 588 -5.69 -5.93 13.05
CA LEU A 588 -4.30 -5.50 13.18
C LEU A 588 -3.60 -5.46 11.82
N LEU A 589 -3.10 -4.29 11.42
CA LEU A 589 -2.39 -4.04 10.17
C LEU A 589 -0.91 -3.79 10.47
N ALA A 590 0.00 -4.58 9.92
CA ALA A 590 1.42 -4.29 9.94
C ALA A 590 1.84 -3.51 8.70
N GLU A 591 2.42 -2.33 8.90
CA GLU A 591 3.36 -1.79 7.92
C GLU A 591 4.68 -2.55 8.04
N ALA A 592 4.85 -3.60 7.23
CA ALA A 592 6.08 -4.36 7.16
C ALA A 592 6.57 -4.40 5.71
N PHE A 593 7.87 -4.15 5.54
CA PHE A 593 8.58 -4.29 4.28
C PHE A 593 9.68 -5.36 4.41
N TRP A 594 10.57 -5.47 3.42
CA TRP A 594 11.72 -6.38 3.39
C TRP A 594 11.40 -7.86 3.15
N LEU A 595 10.39 -8.17 2.34
CA LEU A 595 9.99 -9.55 1.97
C LEU A 595 9.51 -10.36 3.20
N MET A 596 8.98 -9.68 4.22
CA MET A 596 8.49 -10.27 5.47
C MET A 596 6.98 -10.44 5.52
N GLU A 597 6.27 -10.11 4.45
CA GLU A 597 4.82 -10.07 4.39
C GLU A 597 4.25 -11.44 4.81
N GLY A 598 4.81 -12.52 4.25
CA GLY A 598 4.49 -13.89 4.63
C GLY A 598 4.78 -14.18 6.11
N TYR A 599 5.92 -13.76 6.65
CA TYR A 599 6.28 -13.98 8.05
C TYR A 599 5.30 -13.30 9.02
N PHE A 600 4.92 -12.05 8.75
CA PHE A 600 3.98 -11.30 9.58
C PHE A 600 2.60 -11.93 9.63
N VAL A 601 2.07 -12.37 8.48
CA VAL A 601 0.70 -12.89 8.45
C VAL A 601 0.64 -14.38 8.81
N ARG A 602 1.60 -15.17 8.31
CA ARG A 602 1.61 -16.63 8.48
C ARG A 602 2.16 -17.05 9.84
N THR A 603 3.24 -16.46 10.31
CA THR A 603 3.92 -16.91 11.54
C THR A 603 3.56 -16.02 12.74
N LEU A 604 3.61 -14.69 12.57
CA LEU A 604 3.29 -13.75 13.65
C LEU A 604 1.77 -13.62 13.88
N GLY A 605 0.96 -13.98 12.89
CA GLY A 605 -0.50 -13.93 12.96
C GLY A 605 -1.09 -12.53 12.81
N MET A 606 -0.35 -11.58 12.25
CA MET A 606 -0.93 -10.28 11.93
C MET A 606 -2.11 -10.46 10.95
N HIS A 607 -3.22 -9.76 11.19
CA HIS A 607 -4.39 -9.92 10.34
C HIS A 607 -4.13 -9.43 8.92
N ARG A 608 -3.45 -8.28 8.80
CA ARG A 608 -3.14 -7.65 7.52
C ARG A 608 -1.69 -7.16 7.47
N VAL A 609 -1.09 -7.12 6.28
CA VAL A 609 0.26 -6.59 6.03
C VAL A 609 0.31 -5.79 4.74
N TYR A 610 1.10 -4.72 4.73
CA TYR A 610 1.24 -3.86 3.55
C TYR A 610 1.83 -4.61 2.35
N ASN A 611 1.33 -4.29 1.16
CA ASN A 611 1.81 -4.84 -0.11
C ASN A 611 2.23 -3.69 -1.05
N SER A 612 3.47 -3.22 -0.88
CA SER A 612 4.03 -2.15 -1.74
C SER A 612 4.31 -2.60 -3.17
N ALA A 613 4.37 -3.91 -3.43
CA ALA A 613 4.50 -4.44 -4.77
C ALA A 613 3.29 -4.10 -5.65
N PHE A 614 2.08 -4.02 -5.07
CA PHE A 614 0.87 -3.59 -5.78
C PHE A 614 1.08 -2.22 -6.44
N MET A 615 1.41 -1.20 -5.65
CA MET A 615 1.61 0.16 -6.13
C MET A 615 2.81 0.25 -7.09
N ASN A 616 3.97 -0.24 -6.66
CA ASN A 616 5.23 -0.03 -7.38
C ASN A 616 5.28 -0.77 -8.72
N MET A 617 4.76 -1.99 -8.80
CA MET A 617 4.77 -2.75 -10.06
C MET A 617 3.69 -2.26 -11.02
N LEU A 618 2.49 -1.90 -10.55
CA LEU A 618 1.43 -1.39 -11.43
C LEU A 618 1.74 -0.01 -11.99
N LYS A 619 2.33 0.91 -11.19
CA LYS A 619 2.69 2.24 -11.68
C LYS A 619 3.78 2.17 -12.75
N MET A 620 4.78 1.30 -12.55
CA MET A 620 5.90 1.09 -13.47
C MET A 620 5.58 0.13 -14.63
N GLU A 621 4.35 -0.40 -14.70
CA GLU A 621 3.91 -1.40 -15.69
C GLU A 621 4.77 -2.68 -15.70
N GLU A 622 5.34 -3.04 -14.54
CA GLU A 622 6.05 -4.30 -14.33
C GLU A 622 5.07 -5.47 -14.12
N ASN A 623 4.06 -5.56 -14.99
CA ASN A 623 2.90 -6.44 -14.85
C ASN A 623 3.28 -7.92 -14.70
N ALA A 624 4.29 -8.37 -15.45
CA ALA A 624 4.82 -9.73 -15.35
C ALA A 624 5.38 -10.07 -13.96
N LYS A 625 6.06 -9.11 -13.30
CA LYS A 625 6.58 -9.31 -11.94
C LYS A 625 5.45 -9.40 -10.91
N TYR A 626 4.39 -8.59 -11.10
CA TYR A 626 3.24 -8.61 -10.20
C TYR A 626 2.39 -9.88 -10.40
N ARG A 627 2.13 -10.29 -11.64
CA ARG A 627 1.48 -11.60 -11.93
C ARG A 627 2.29 -12.76 -11.37
N GLN A 628 3.62 -12.76 -11.51
CA GLN A 628 4.46 -13.79 -10.91
C GLN A 628 4.37 -13.80 -9.37
N THR A 629 4.27 -12.61 -8.75
CA THR A 629 4.07 -12.48 -7.30
C THR A 629 2.75 -13.14 -6.87
N LEU A 630 1.66 -12.89 -7.60
CA LEU A 630 0.36 -13.53 -7.32
C LEU A 630 0.41 -15.04 -7.52
N LYS A 631 1.03 -15.52 -8.62
CA LYS A 631 1.24 -16.96 -8.89
C LYS A 631 2.01 -17.62 -7.74
N ASN A 632 3.11 -17.03 -7.29
CA ASN A 632 3.89 -17.57 -6.18
C ASN A 632 3.10 -17.63 -4.88
N VAL A 633 2.28 -16.61 -4.57
CA VAL A 633 1.42 -16.60 -3.38
C VAL A 633 0.38 -17.71 -3.46
N LEU A 634 -0.28 -17.89 -4.60
CA LEU A 634 -1.30 -18.93 -4.80
C LEU A 634 -0.71 -20.35 -4.76
N GLU A 635 0.49 -20.54 -5.33
CA GLU A 635 1.20 -21.81 -5.28
C GLU A 635 1.73 -22.12 -3.88
N PHE A 636 2.09 -21.11 -3.09
CA PHE A 636 2.61 -21.28 -1.73
C PHE A 636 1.51 -21.41 -0.68
N GLU A 637 0.70 -20.38 -0.49
CA GLU A 637 -0.37 -20.32 0.52
C GLU A 637 -1.40 -19.23 0.13
N PRO A 638 -2.53 -19.59 -0.52
CA PRO A 638 -3.55 -18.65 -0.97
C PRO A 638 -4.16 -17.79 0.14
N GLU A 639 -4.14 -18.27 1.39
CA GLU A 639 -4.63 -17.53 2.57
C GLU A 639 -3.89 -16.21 2.79
N ILE A 640 -2.65 -16.07 2.31
CA ILE A 640 -1.88 -14.83 2.38
C ILE A 640 -2.53 -13.71 1.55
N LEU A 641 -3.18 -14.04 0.42
CA LEU A 641 -3.71 -13.05 -0.52
C LEU A 641 -4.74 -12.12 0.14
N LYS A 642 -5.66 -12.68 0.93
CA LYS A 642 -6.68 -11.89 1.66
C LYS A 642 -6.11 -11.08 2.83
N ARG A 643 -4.82 -11.23 3.13
CA ARG A 643 -4.13 -10.52 4.21
C ARG A 643 -3.31 -9.34 3.73
N PHE A 644 -3.23 -9.09 2.42
CA PHE A 644 -2.56 -7.88 1.93
C PHE A 644 -3.40 -6.63 2.15
N VAL A 645 -2.73 -5.54 2.54
CA VAL A 645 -3.24 -4.17 2.38
C VAL A 645 -2.69 -3.65 1.07
N ASN A 646 -3.57 -3.52 0.09
CA ASN A 646 -3.23 -2.94 -1.21
C ASN A 646 -3.56 -1.44 -1.18
N PHE A 647 -2.76 -0.64 -1.86
CA PHE A 647 -2.96 0.80 -1.98
C PHE A 647 -2.30 1.34 -3.25
N MET A 648 -2.81 2.47 -3.76
CA MET A 648 -2.19 3.21 -4.87
C MET A 648 -1.30 4.35 -4.37
N ASN A 649 -1.58 4.85 -3.17
CA ASN A 649 -0.70 5.74 -2.43
C ASN A 649 -0.95 5.57 -0.92
N ASN A 650 0.03 5.97 -0.14
CA ASN A 650 -0.07 6.12 1.30
C ASN A 650 0.46 7.52 1.68
N PRO A 651 0.46 7.90 2.97
CA PRO A 651 1.03 9.18 3.43
C PRO A 651 2.47 9.48 3.01
N ASP A 652 3.29 8.45 2.86
CA ASP A 652 4.73 8.59 2.61
C ASP A 652 5.08 8.58 1.11
N GLU A 653 4.12 8.22 0.26
CA GLU A 653 4.27 8.14 -1.19
C GLU A 653 3.65 9.36 -1.89
N ARG A 654 3.97 9.53 -3.18
CA ARG A 654 3.31 10.53 -4.03
C ARG A 654 1.82 10.24 -4.17
N THR A 655 1.01 11.24 -4.47
CA THR A 655 -0.44 11.06 -4.63
C THR A 655 -0.76 10.09 -5.78
N ALA A 656 -1.92 9.44 -5.71
CA ALA A 656 -2.33 8.50 -6.75
C ALA A 656 -2.44 9.17 -8.13
N VAL A 657 -2.89 10.43 -8.18
CA VAL A 657 -2.98 11.22 -9.41
C VAL A 657 -1.60 11.48 -10.01
N GLU A 658 -0.60 11.84 -9.21
CA GLU A 658 0.78 12.03 -9.71
C GLU A 658 1.40 10.73 -10.23
N GLN A 659 1.02 9.58 -9.68
CA GLN A 659 1.61 8.29 -10.02
C GLN A 659 0.89 7.58 -11.18
N PHE A 660 -0.44 7.68 -11.27
CA PHE A 660 -1.27 6.92 -12.22
C PHE A 660 -2.05 7.80 -13.21
N GLY A 661 -2.04 9.13 -13.04
CA GLY A 661 -2.88 10.07 -13.78
C GLY A 661 -4.33 10.05 -13.30
N LYS A 662 -5.25 10.49 -14.18
CA LYS A 662 -6.70 10.57 -13.90
C LYS A 662 -7.56 9.71 -14.83
N GLU A 663 -6.91 9.00 -15.75
CA GLU A 663 -7.58 8.30 -16.87
C GLU A 663 -7.65 6.79 -16.65
N GLY A 664 -7.74 6.00 -17.73
CA GLY A 664 -7.94 4.55 -17.69
C GLY A 664 -6.97 3.82 -16.75
N LYS A 665 -5.69 4.21 -16.71
CA LYS A 665 -4.69 3.57 -15.84
C LYS A 665 -5.04 3.70 -14.35
N TYR A 666 -5.47 4.89 -13.92
CA TYR A 666 -5.91 5.14 -12.55
C TYR A 666 -7.13 4.29 -12.20
N PHE A 667 -8.17 4.30 -13.05
CA PHE A 667 -9.40 3.57 -12.77
C PHE A 667 -9.21 2.06 -12.83
N GLY A 668 -8.46 1.54 -13.79
CA GLY A 668 -8.15 0.11 -13.86
C GLY A 668 -7.33 -0.39 -12.66
N ALA A 669 -6.35 0.40 -12.19
CA ALA A 669 -5.63 0.11 -10.95
C ALA A 669 -6.55 0.21 -9.70
N THR A 670 -7.50 1.14 -9.69
CA THR A 670 -8.48 1.28 -8.60
C THR A 670 -9.48 0.11 -8.59
N VAL A 671 -9.89 -0.39 -9.76
CA VAL A 671 -10.70 -1.62 -9.87
C VAL A 671 -9.92 -2.77 -9.27
N LEU A 672 -8.68 -3.01 -9.69
CA LEU A 672 -7.82 -4.03 -9.07
C LEU A 672 -7.72 -3.86 -7.55
N LEU A 673 -7.58 -2.63 -7.07
CA LEU A 673 -7.47 -2.35 -5.64
C LEU A 673 -8.70 -2.85 -4.88
N VAL A 674 -9.91 -2.56 -5.37
CA VAL A 674 -11.16 -2.87 -4.65
C VAL A 674 -11.70 -4.27 -4.92
N THR A 675 -11.30 -4.93 -6.00
CA THR A 675 -11.78 -6.27 -6.39
C THR A 675 -10.78 -7.41 -6.15
N MET A 676 -9.54 -7.12 -5.75
CA MET A 676 -8.62 -8.16 -5.26
C MET A 676 -8.94 -8.53 -3.81
N PRO A 677 -8.68 -9.79 -3.38
CA PRO A 677 -8.73 -10.14 -1.96
C PRO A 677 -7.71 -9.31 -1.16
N GLY A 678 -8.06 -8.97 0.08
CA GLY A 678 -7.25 -8.09 0.93
C GLY A 678 -8.00 -6.86 1.42
N LEU A 679 -7.28 -5.93 2.04
CA LEU A 679 -7.83 -4.65 2.48
C LEU A 679 -7.45 -3.56 1.47
N PRO A 680 -8.41 -3.02 0.68
CA PRO A 680 -8.16 -1.82 -0.11
C PRO A 680 -8.03 -0.60 0.81
N MET A 681 -6.91 0.10 0.68
CA MET A 681 -6.66 1.38 1.35
C MET A 681 -6.60 2.51 0.30
N ILE A 682 -7.48 3.50 0.47
CA ILE A 682 -7.57 4.70 -0.36
C ILE A 682 -6.91 5.86 0.39
N GLY A 683 -5.99 6.56 -0.27
CA GLY A 683 -5.23 7.66 0.34
C GLY A 683 -6.05 8.94 0.54
N HIS A 684 -5.55 9.83 1.39
CA HIS A 684 -6.16 11.15 1.57
C HIS A 684 -6.13 11.92 0.23
N GLY A 685 -7.28 12.46 -0.19
CA GLY A 685 -7.39 13.26 -1.41
C GLY A 685 -7.42 12.46 -2.71
N GLN A 686 -7.33 11.13 -2.65
CA GLN A 686 -7.30 10.28 -3.84
C GLN A 686 -8.60 10.37 -4.66
N VAL A 687 -9.75 10.34 -4.00
CA VAL A 687 -11.07 10.45 -4.67
C VAL A 687 -11.29 11.86 -5.19
N GLU A 688 -10.87 12.86 -4.41
CA GLU A 688 -11.02 14.27 -4.73
C GLU A 688 -10.04 14.77 -5.80
N GLY A 689 -8.99 14.00 -6.09
CA GLY A 689 -8.00 14.28 -7.14
C GLY A 689 -6.91 15.29 -6.74
N PHE A 690 -6.60 15.39 -5.44
CA PHE A 690 -5.57 16.30 -4.93
C PHE A 690 -4.15 15.85 -5.30
N HIS A 691 -3.30 16.81 -5.67
CA HIS A 691 -1.89 16.55 -6.00
C HIS A 691 -0.99 16.75 -4.79
N GLU A 692 -1.35 17.64 -3.86
CA GLU A 692 -0.54 17.93 -2.68
C GLU A 692 -0.37 16.68 -1.79
N LYS A 693 0.90 16.30 -1.56
CA LYS A 693 1.27 15.27 -0.61
C LYS A 693 1.43 15.89 0.79
N TYR A 694 0.70 15.35 1.76
CA TYR A 694 0.76 15.79 3.15
C TYR A 694 1.71 14.93 3.98
N GLY A 695 2.80 15.54 4.47
CA GLY A 695 3.66 14.93 5.48
C GLY A 695 3.03 14.92 6.88
N MET A 696 3.69 14.25 7.83
CA MET A 696 3.21 14.07 9.21
C MET A 696 3.17 15.37 10.03
N GLU A 697 3.79 16.43 9.53
CA GLU A 697 3.94 17.75 10.14
C GLU A 697 2.95 18.81 9.63
N TYR A 698 2.05 18.45 8.72
CA TYR A 698 1.11 19.39 8.11
C TYR A 698 -0.08 19.67 9.02
N LYS A 699 -0.38 20.96 9.23
CA LYS A 699 -1.57 21.42 9.98
C LYS A 699 -2.74 21.81 9.07
N ARG A 700 -2.46 22.13 7.81
CA ARG A 700 -3.43 22.55 6.80
C ARG A 700 -2.88 22.22 5.42
N ALA A 701 -3.75 22.18 4.42
CA ALA A 701 -3.31 22.19 3.04
C ALA A 701 -2.64 23.53 2.71
N LEU A 702 -1.48 23.49 2.05
CA LEU A 702 -0.80 24.69 1.58
C LEU A 702 -1.37 25.12 0.23
N TRP A 703 -1.84 24.16 -0.56
CA TRP A 703 -2.49 24.41 -1.84
C TRP A 703 -4.00 24.48 -1.65
N ASP A 704 -4.63 25.41 -2.37
CA ASP A 704 -6.09 25.49 -2.45
C ASP A 704 -6.54 24.81 -3.74
N GLU A 705 -6.50 23.48 -3.74
CA GLU A 705 -6.88 22.66 -4.89
C GLU A 705 -8.40 22.44 -4.90
N PRO A 706 -9.11 22.80 -5.99
CA PRO A 706 -10.51 22.46 -6.13
C PRO A 706 -10.69 20.94 -6.30
N VAL A 707 -11.81 20.42 -5.80
CA VAL A 707 -12.19 19.01 -6.03
C VAL A 707 -12.44 18.76 -7.50
N ASP A 708 -11.84 17.71 -8.05
CA ASP A 708 -12.10 17.26 -9.42
C ASP A 708 -13.43 16.52 -9.51
N GLN A 709 -14.50 17.25 -9.82
CA GLN A 709 -15.87 16.70 -9.85
C GLN A 709 -16.03 15.60 -10.91
N ALA A 710 -15.29 15.65 -12.02
CA ALA A 710 -15.34 14.61 -13.05
C ALA A 710 -14.72 13.30 -12.54
N LEU A 711 -13.60 13.40 -11.82
CA LEU A 711 -12.97 12.25 -11.17
C LEU A 711 -13.90 11.63 -10.11
N VAL A 712 -14.54 12.46 -9.26
CA VAL A 712 -15.49 11.99 -8.24
C VAL A 712 -16.69 11.30 -8.90
N ALA A 713 -17.31 11.92 -9.92
CA ALA A 713 -18.45 11.35 -10.63
C ALA A 713 -18.12 9.97 -11.24
N ARG A 714 -16.91 9.82 -11.80
CA ARG A 714 -16.45 8.54 -12.36
C ARG A 714 -16.17 7.49 -11.27
N HIS A 715 -15.74 7.87 -10.06
CA HIS A 715 -15.71 6.94 -8.92
C HIS A 715 -17.11 6.50 -8.49
N GLU A 716 -18.07 7.44 -8.44
CA GLU A 716 -19.47 7.15 -8.10
C GLU A 716 -20.11 6.18 -9.08
N ALA A 717 -19.82 6.32 -10.38
CA ALA A 717 -20.31 5.44 -11.42
C ALA A 717 -19.61 4.07 -11.43
N ASN A 718 -18.28 4.03 -11.31
CA ASN A 718 -17.51 2.83 -11.68
C ASN A 718 -16.88 2.08 -10.49
N ILE A 719 -16.55 2.76 -9.40
CA ILE A 719 -15.75 2.19 -8.29
C ILE A 719 -16.62 1.91 -7.06
N PHE A 720 -17.42 2.87 -6.61
CA PHE A 720 -18.23 2.72 -5.41
C PHE A 720 -19.30 1.61 -5.48
N PRO A 721 -19.88 1.28 -6.66
CA PRO A 721 -20.70 0.07 -6.78
C PRO A 721 -19.93 -1.22 -6.46
N LEU A 722 -18.65 -1.31 -6.86
CA LEU A 722 -17.79 -2.46 -6.56
C LEU A 722 -17.42 -2.51 -5.07
N MET A 723 -17.09 -1.36 -4.47
CA MET A 723 -16.81 -1.26 -3.03
C MET A 723 -17.99 -1.69 -2.17
N ARG A 724 -19.22 -1.35 -2.54
CA ARG A 724 -20.43 -1.79 -1.82
C ARG A 724 -20.69 -3.29 -1.91
N ARG A 725 -20.05 -3.99 -2.86
CA ARG A 725 -20.13 -5.44 -3.06
C ARG A 725 -18.81 -6.13 -2.70
N ARG A 726 -18.08 -5.54 -1.75
CA ARG A 726 -16.76 -6.03 -1.30
C ARG A 726 -16.77 -7.52 -0.91
N HIS A 727 -17.90 -8.04 -0.40
CA HIS A 727 -18.07 -9.43 0.03
C HIS A 727 -17.85 -10.46 -1.07
N ILE A 728 -18.12 -10.11 -2.34
CA ILE A 728 -17.85 -11.00 -3.49
C ILE A 728 -16.34 -11.24 -3.65
N PHE A 729 -15.53 -10.22 -3.33
CA PHE A 729 -14.13 -10.16 -3.69
C PHE A 729 -13.17 -10.42 -2.52
N SER A 730 -13.66 -10.46 -1.28
CA SER A 730 -12.79 -10.34 -0.07
C SER A 730 -12.10 -11.63 0.32
N GLY A 731 -12.73 -12.77 0.05
CA GLY A 731 -12.19 -14.09 0.34
C GLY A 731 -11.12 -14.54 -0.66
N SER A 732 -10.18 -15.37 -0.19
CA SER A 732 -9.19 -16.08 -1.02
C SER A 732 -9.63 -17.48 -1.44
N GLU A 733 -10.68 -18.05 -0.82
CA GLU A 733 -11.08 -19.45 -0.99
C GLU A 733 -11.55 -19.80 -2.42
N ASN A 734 -12.37 -18.93 -3.00
CA ASN A 734 -12.90 -19.06 -4.36
C ASN A 734 -12.19 -18.14 -5.36
N PHE A 735 -11.10 -17.49 -4.94
CA PHE A 735 -10.32 -16.65 -5.84
C PHE A 735 -9.57 -17.50 -6.85
N VAL A 736 -9.69 -17.15 -8.14
CA VAL A 736 -9.03 -17.86 -9.22
C VAL A 736 -8.39 -16.85 -10.18
N LEU A 737 -7.07 -16.93 -10.33
CA LEU A 737 -6.30 -16.16 -11.30
C LEU A 737 -6.17 -16.94 -12.61
N TYR A 738 -6.40 -16.30 -13.75
CA TYR A 738 -6.32 -16.90 -15.08
C TYR A 738 -5.12 -16.41 -15.88
N ASP A 739 -4.62 -17.27 -16.77
CA ASP A 739 -3.74 -16.87 -17.86
C ASP A 739 -4.59 -16.40 -19.05
N PHE A 740 -4.29 -15.19 -19.53
CA PHE A 740 -4.94 -14.59 -20.70
C PHE A 740 -4.14 -14.94 -21.96
N TYR A 741 -4.69 -15.81 -22.79
CA TYR A 741 -4.01 -16.32 -23.99
C TYR A 741 -4.28 -15.45 -25.20
N ALA A 742 -3.30 -14.63 -25.58
CA ALA A 742 -3.27 -13.90 -26.85
C ALA A 742 -2.58 -14.78 -27.90
N GLY A 743 -3.36 -15.61 -28.60
CA GLY A 743 -2.83 -16.65 -29.49
C GLY A 743 -2.23 -17.83 -28.70
N SER A 744 -0.94 -18.12 -28.90
CA SER A 744 -0.24 -19.21 -28.19
C SER A 744 0.55 -18.75 -26.96
N ALA A 745 0.63 -17.44 -26.71
CA ALA A 745 1.37 -16.85 -25.61
C ALA A 745 0.42 -16.25 -24.56
N VAL A 746 0.86 -16.23 -23.31
CA VAL A 746 0.16 -15.52 -22.23
C VAL A 746 0.55 -14.05 -22.29
N ASP A 747 -0.44 -13.16 -22.36
CA ASP A 747 -0.20 -11.73 -22.22
C ASP A 747 -0.12 -11.36 -20.73
N GLU A 748 1.10 -11.18 -20.24
CA GLU A 748 1.37 -10.82 -18.85
C GLU A 748 0.93 -9.38 -18.49
N ASN A 749 0.43 -8.59 -19.44
CA ASN A 749 -0.11 -7.24 -19.18
C ASN A 749 -1.59 -7.25 -18.81
N VAL A 750 -2.28 -8.38 -19.01
CA VAL A 750 -3.69 -8.53 -18.67
C VAL A 750 -3.81 -9.25 -17.33
N PHE A 751 -4.48 -8.62 -16.37
CA PHE A 751 -4.90 -9.26 -15.13
C PHE A 751 -6.32 -9.79 -15.31
N ALA A 752 -6.52 -11.09 -15.17
CA ALA A 752 -7.83 -11.73 -15.29
C ALA A 752 -8.04 -12.68 -14.11
N TYR A 753 -9.09 -12.45 -13.32
CA TYR A 753 -9.40 -13.30 -12.17
C TYR A 753 -10.88 -13.27 -11.84
N SER A 754 -11.35 -14.32 -11.16
CA SER A 754 -12.71 -14.41 -10.66
C SER A 754 -12.73 -14.65 -9.15
N ASN A 755 -13.87 -14.32 -8.55
CA ASN A 755 -14.19 -14.69 -7.18
C ASN A 755 -15.68 -14.99 -7.06
N ARG A 756 -16.05 -15.70 -5.99
CA ARG A 756 -17.42 -16.14 -5.75
C ARG A 756 -17.76 -16.15 -4.28
N TYR A 757 -18.94 -15.64 -3.96
CA TYR A 757 -19.56 -15.71 -2.64
C TYR A 757 -20.98 -16.25 -2.77
N GLY A 758 -21.21 -17.49 -2.32
CA GLY A 758 -22.47 -18.20 -2.57
C GLY A 758 -22.74 -18.31 -4.09
N ASN A 759 -23.88 -17.78 -4.53
CA ASN A 759 -24.28 -17.74 -5.94
C ASN A 759 -23.82 -16.47 -6.69
N GLU A 760 -23.27 -15.48 -5.97
CA GLU A 760 -22.76 -14.25 -6.56
C GLU A 760 -21.36 -14.49 -7.14
N ARG A 761 -21.19 -14.09 -8.40
CA ARG A 761 -19.99 -14.34 -9.21
C ARG A 761 -19.42 -13.00 -9.67
N GLY A 762 -18.11 -12.85 -9.59
CA GLY A 762 -17.38 -11.71 -10.15
C GLY A 762 -16.24 -12.17 -11.03
N LEU A 763 -16.09 -11.54 -12.20
CA LEU A 763 -14.99 -11.77 -13.12
C LEU A 763 -14.43 -10.42 -13.56
N ILE A 764 -13.15 -10.19 -13.27
CA ILE A 764 -12.47 -8.92 -13.51
C ILE A 764 -11.37 -9.15 -14.54
N LEU A 765 -11.31 -8.26 -15.53
CA LEU A 765 -10.21 -8.16 -16.49
C LEU A 765 -9.68 -6.74 -16.50
N PHE A 766 -8.37 -6.56 -16.54
CA PHE A 766 -7.73 -5.25 -16.69
C PHE A 766 -6.44 -5.36 -17.49
N HIS A 767 -6.32 -4.55 -18.54
CA HIS A 767 -5.12 -4.46 -19.37
C HIS A 767 -4.25 -3.28 -18.94
N ASN A 768 -3.25 -3.50 -18.09
CA ASN A 768 -2.40 -2.42 -17.55
C ASN A 768 -1.26 -2.03 -18.51
N ARG A 769 -1.60 -1.66 -19.75
CA ARG A 769 -0.65 -1.20 -20.76
C ARG A 769 -1.38 -0.38 -21.81
N TYR A 770 -0.71 0.63 -22.38
CA TYR A 770 -1.23 1.38 -23.52
C TYR A 770 -1.05 0.62 -24.84
N ALA A 771 -1.84 -0.43 -25.04
CA ALA A 771 -1.88 -1.23 -26.27
C ALA A 771 -3.25 -1.90 -26.41
N ASN A 772 -3.54 -2.46 -27.60
CA ASN A 772 -4.70 -3.31 -27.80
C ASN A 772 -4.28 -4.78 -27.71
N THR A 773 -5.12 -5.61 -27.09
CA THR A 773 -4.91 -7.06 -26.97
C THR A 773 -6.26 -7.78 -27.06
N ALA A 774 -6.24 -9.02 -27.52
CA ALA A 774 -7.43 -9.86 -27.67
C ALA A 774 -7.05 -11.32 -27.41
N GLY A 775 -7.88 -12.03 -26.66
CA GLY A 775 -7.50 -13.35 -26.19
C GLY A 775 -8.56 -14.06 -25.38
N TRP A 776 -8.21 -15.26 -24.93
CA TRP A 776 -9.10 -16.17 -24.21
C TRP A 776 -8.65 -16.36 -22.76
N ILE A 777 -9.62 -16.40 -21.85
CA ILE A 777 -9.44 -16.92 -20.50
C ILE A 777 -10.12 -18.28 -20.38
N ARG A 778 -9.37 -19.32 -20.01
CA ARG A 778 -9.90 -20.69 -19.96
C ARG A 778 -9.48 -21.45 -18.72
N TYR A 779 -8.18 -21.53 -18.47
CA TYR A 779 -7.61 -22.27 -17.34
C TYR A 779 -6.95 -21.33 -16.34
N SER A 780 -7.08 -21.68 -15.07
CA SER A 780 -6.43 -20.95 -13.99
C SER A 780 -4.93 -21.22 -13.96
N CYS A 781 -4.19 -20.29 -13.36
CA CYS A 781 -2.86 -20.58 -12.83
C CYS A 781 -2.96 -21.66 -11.74
N ALA A 782 -1.84 -22.32 -11.45
CA ALA A 782 -1.79 -23.32 -10.38
C ALA A 782 -1.98 -22.64 -9.00
N ALA A 783 -2.78 -23.25 -8.14
CA ALA A 783 -2.94 -22.82 -6.75
C ALA A 783 -2.94 -24.03 -5.82
N THR A 784 -2.37 -23.87 -4.63
CA THR A 784 -2.37 -24.92 -3.61
C THR A 784 -3.75 -25.02 -2.98
N ARG A 785 -4.31 -26.23 -2.93
CA ARG A 785 -5.50 -26.54 -2.13
C ARG A 785 -5.19 -27.66 -1.14
N LYS A 786 -5.63 -27.47 0.10
CA LYS A 786 -5.56 -28.46 1.16
C LYS A 786 -6.78 -29.39 1.04
N SER A 787 -6.53 -30.68 0.88
CA SER A 787 -7.56 -31.73 0.93
C SER A 787 -7.98 -31.97 2.39
N GLY A 788 -9.15 -32.59 2.59
CA GLY A 788 -9.68 -32.89 3.94
C GLY A 788 -8.81 -33.82 4.79
N ASP A 789 -7.79 -34.47 4.20
CA ASP A 789 -6.78 -35.29 4.87
C ASP A 789 -5.51 -34.50 5.26
N GLY A 790 -5.47 -33.19 5.00
CA GLY A 790 -4.32 -32.32 5.27
C GLY A 790 -3.24 -32.33 4.18
N SER A 791 -3.40 -33.11 3.10
CA SER A 791 -2.47 -33.08 1.96
C SER A 791 -2.70 -31.84 1.10
N ALA A 792 -1.61 -31.19 0.67
CA ALA A 792 -1.65 -30.01 -0.20
C ALA A 792 -1.28 -30.40 -1.63
N ALA A 793 -2.13 -30.07 -2.60
CA ALA A 793 -1.88 -30.32 -4.02
C ALA A 793 -2.07 -29.04 -4.84
N LEU A 794 -1.25 -28.87 -5.89
CA LEU A 794 -1.43 -27.83 -6.89
C LEU A 794 -2.54 -28.24 -7.85
N VAL A 795 -3.57 -27.42 -7.96
CA VAL A 795 -4.74 -27.67 -8.81
C VAL A 795 -4.93 -26.50 -9.79
N GLN A 796 -5.30 -26.82 -11.02
CA GLN A 796 -5.81 -25.87 -12.01
C GLN A 796 -7.29 -26.15 -12.25
N ARG A 797 -8.07 -25.09 -12.50
CA ARG A 797 -9.51 -25.18 -12.77
C ARG A 797 -9.85 -24.49 -14.08
N SER A 798 -10.89 -24.97 -14.76
CA SER A 798 -11.47 -24.22 -15.88
C SER A 798 -12.30 -23.04 -15.38
N LEU A 799 -12.60 -22.08 -16.26
CA LEU A 799 -13.52 -20.98 -15.98
C LEU A 799 -14.90 -21.49 -15.52
N GLY A 800 -15.43 -22.51 -16.20
CA GLY A 800 -16.70 -23.15 -15.85
C GLY A 800 -16.70 -23.82 -14.48
N GLU A 801 -15.61 -24.50 -14.10
CA GLU A 801 -15.48 -25.11 -12.77
C GLU A 801 -15.35 -24.06 -11.66
N ALA A 802 -14.59 -22.98 -11.90
CA ALA A 802 -14.37 -21.93 -10.93
C ALA A 802 -15.65 -21.14 -10.61
N LEU A 803 -16.42 -20.82 -11.64
CA LEU A 803 -17.68 -20.07 -11.52
C LEU A 803 -18.92 -20.97 -11.38
N GLU A 804 -18.75 -22.30 -11.38
CA GLU A 804 -19.86 -23.28 -11.31
C GLU A 804 -20.93 -23.00 -12.37
N PHE A 805 -20.52 -23.04 -13.64
CA PHE A 805 -21.42 -22.99 -14.78
C PHE A 805 -21.88 -24.39 -15.18
N ASN A 806 -23.12 -24.50 -15.63
CA ASN A 806 -23.69 -25.71 -16.17
C ASN A 806 -23.43 -25.80 -17.69
N GLY A 807 -22.76 -26.87 -18.11
CA GLY A 807 -22.33 -27.10 -19.49
C GLY A 807 -23.27 -27.97 -20.34
N ASP A 808 -24.51 -28.19 -19.91
CA ASP A 808 -25.45 -29.10 -20.60
C ASP A 808 -25.97 -28.61 -21.97
N GLY A 809 -25.65 -27.36 -22.33
CA GLY A 809 -26.01 -26.73 -23.61
C GLY A 809 -27.38 -26.06 -23.65
N ARG A 810 -28.24 -26.23 -22.64
CA ARG A 810 -29.52 -25.49 -22.51
C ARG A 810 -29.45 -24.36 -21.48
N HIS A 811 -28.39 -24.30 -20.69
CA HIS A 811 -28.13 -23.16 -19.82
C HIS A 811 -27.38 -22.03 -20.54
N TYR A 812 -27.83 -20.82 -20.29
CA TYR A 812 -27.23 -19.56 -20.72
C TYR A 812 -26.96 -18.68 -19.50
N TYR A 813 -25.95 -17.84 -19.59
CA TYR A 813 -25.58 -16.93 -18.53
C TYR A 813 -25.63 -15.50 -19.04
N SER A 814 -26.45 -14.67 -18.39
CA SER A 814 -26.42 -13.23 -18.59
C SER A 814 -25.58 -12.56 -17.51
N PHE A 815 -24.76 -11.58 -17.86
CA PHE A 815 -23.98 -10.79 -16.90
C PHE A 815 -23.83 -9.36 -17.40
N ARG A 816 -23.54 -8.43 -16.48
CA ARG A 816 -23.36 -7.01 -16.79
C ARG A 816 -21.90 -6.61 -16.58
N ASP A 817 -21.37 -5.83 -17.50
CA ASP A 817 -20.12 -5.13 -17.31
C ASP A 817 -20.34 -3.78 -16.63
N TYR A 818 -19.76 -3.59 -15.46
CA TYR A 818 -19.88 -2.35 -14.70
C TYR A 818 -18.97 -1.24 -15.22
N ALA A 819 -18.03 -1.54 -16.14
CA ALA A 819 -17.25 -0.51 -16.82
C ALA A 819 -18.08 0.23 -17.88
N THR A 820 -18.87 -0.51 -18.66
CA THR A 820 -19.64 0.00 -19.81
C THR A 820 -21.14 0.12 -19.55
N GLY A 821 -21.67 -0.57 -18.53
CA GLY A 821 -23.10 -0.68 -18.25
C GLY A 821 -23.84 -1.72 -19.11
N LEU A 822 -23.16 -2.33 -20.08
CA LEU A 822 -23.77 -3.24 -21.04
C LEU A 822 -23.92 -4.68 -20.49
N CYS A 823 -24.90 -5.39 -21.02
CA CYS A 823 -25.20 -6.78 -20.70
C CYS A 823 -24.71 -7.73 -21.80
N TYR A 824 -24.20 -8.88 -21.37
CA TYR A 824 -23.70 -9.95 -22.22
C TYR A 824 -24.53 -11.20 -22.00
N LEU A 825 -24.66 -12.02 -23.05
CA LEU A 825 -25.26 -13.36 -23.00
C LEU A 825 -24.25 -14.36 -23.55
N ARG A 826 -24.04 -15.47 -22.84
CA ARG A 826 -23.14 -16.56 -23.25
C ARG A 826 -23.76 -17.93 -22.98
N ASN A 827 -23.42 -18.91 -23.80
CA ASN A 827 -23.86 -20.28 -23.58
C ASN A 827 -22.99 -20.94 -22.49
N GLY A 828 -23.60 -21.67 -21.56
CA GLY A 828 -22.89 -22.33 -20.46
C GLY A 828 -21.88 -23.38 -20.92
N ARG A 829 -22.19 -24.11 -22.01
CA ARG A 829 -21.26 -25.09 -22.61
C ARG A 829 -20.02 -24.41 -23.20
N GLU A 830 -20.19 -23.27 -23.86
CA GLU A 830 -19.08 -22.48 -24.39
C GLU A 830 -18.16 -21.99 -23.27
N LEU A 831 -18.72 -21.45 -22.18
CA LEU A 831 -17.94 -20.98 -21.03
C LEU A 831 -17.17 -22.11 -20.33
N CYS A 832 -17.72 -23.32 -20.29
CA CYS A 832 -17.06 -24.50 -19.72
C CYS A 832 -15.98 -25.09 -20.65
N GLU A 833 -16.27 -25.23 -21.94
CA GLU A 833 -15.38 -25.92 -22.88
C GLU A 833 -14.31 -24.98 -23.47
N GLN A 834 -14.68 -23.77 -23.89
CA GLN A 834 -13.82 -22.83 -24.62
C GLN A 834 -13.30 -21.70 -23.72
N GLY A 835 -14.10 -21.27 -22.74
CA GLY A 835 -13.80 -20.14 -21.87
C GLY A 835 -14.49 -18.85 -22.32
N LEU A 836 -13.87 -17.69 -22.06
CA LEU A 836 -14.39 -16.39 -22.48
C LEU A 836 -13.36 -15.65 -23.34
N PHE A 837 -13.78 -15.22 -24.53
CA PHE A 837 -13.02 -14.31 -25.39
C PHE A 837 -13.30 -12.85 -24.99
N VAL A 838 -12.24 -12.05 -24.90
CA VAL A 838 -12.32 -10.63 -24.55
C VAL A 838 -11.30 -9.84 -25.38
N GLU A 839 -11.72 -8.67 -25.85
CA GLU A 839 -10.87 -7.67 -26.49
C GLU A 839 -10.69 -6.50 -25.52
N LEU A 840 -9.46 -6.01 -25.37
CA LEU A 840 -9.11 -4.95 -24.44
C LEU A 840 -8.21 -3.93 -25.12
N SER A 841 -8.63 -2.68 -25.07
CA SER A 841 -7.84 -1.51 -25.43
C SER A 841 -6.90 -1.07 -24.29
N GLY A 842 -6.14 -0.01 -24.52
CA GLY A 842 -5.13 0.43 -23.57
C GLY A 842 -5.73 0.93 -22.25
N TYR A 843 -5.29 0.33 -21.12
CA TYR A 843 -5.83 0.61 -19.79
C TYR A 843 -7.34 0.34 -19.62
N GLU A 844 -7.91 -0.48 -20.51
CA GLU A 844 -9.30 -0.90 -20.40
C GLU A 844 -9.47 -1.99 -19.34
N TYR A 845 -10.61 -1.98 -18.66
CA TYR A 845 -11.01 -3.01 -17.72
C TYR A 845 -12.47 -3.40 -17.96
N HIS A 846 -12.79 -4.65 -17.62
CA HIS A 846 -14.16 -5.13 -17.52
C HIS A 846 -14.40 -5.66 -16.11
N ALA A 847 -15.57 -5.34 -15.56
CA ALA A 847 -16.02 -5.84 -14.27
C ALA A 847 -17.35 -6.56 -14.47
N PHE A 848 -17.28 -7.84 -14.86
CA PHE A 848 -18.45 -8.67 -15.10
C PHE A 848 -19.04 -9.16 -13.78
N LEU A 849 -20.28 -8.78 -13.53
CA LEU A 849 -21.06 -9.10 -12.33
C LEU A 849 -22.51 -9.42 -12.71
N ASP A 850 -23.34 -9.69 -11.71
CA ASP A 850 -24.78 -9.98 -11.88
C ASP A 850 -25.04 -11.17 -12.81
N PHE A 851 -24.22 -12.22 -12.69
CA PHE A 851 -24.43 -13.46 -13.41
C PHE A 851 -25.79 -14.06 -13.02
N LYS A 852 -26.69 -14.16 -14.00
CA LYS A 852 -27.96 -14.89 -13.88
C LYS A 852 -27.90 -16.12 -14.78
N GLU A 853 -28.25 -17.25 -14.20
CA GLU A 853 -28.43 -18.50 -14.92
C GLU A 853 -29.83 -18.52 -15.55
N ILE A 854 -29.89 -18.84 -16.83
CA ILE A 854 -31.11 -18.81 -17.64
C ILE A 854 -31.22 -20.17 -18.33
N TRP A 855 -32.33 -20.85 -18.10
CA TRP A 855 -32.69 -22.05 -18.83
C TRP A 855 -33.44 -21.67 -20.11
N ASP A 856 -33.04 -22.23 -21.25
CA ASP A 856 -33.70 -21.95 -22.53
C ASP A 856 -35.14 -22.44 -22.54
N ASP A 857 -36.03 -21.63 -23.11
CA ASP A 857 -37.43 -22.02 -23.23
C ASP A 857 -37.62 -23.10 -24.29
N ASP A 858 -38.84 -23.65 -24.38
CA ASP A 858 -39.16 -24.67 -25.37
C ASP A 858 -39.16 -24.13 -26.82
N PHE A 859 -39.14 -22.80 -26.98
CA PHE A 859 -39.05 -22.13 -28.28
C PHE A 859 -37.59 -21.92 -28.72
N GLY A 860 -36.60 -22.16 -27.85
CA GLY A 860 -35.18 -21.89 -28.12
C GLY A 860 -34.87 -20.40 -28.27
N THR A 861 -35.62 -19.54 -27.60
CA THR A 861 -35.52 -18.08 -27.73
C THR A 861 -34.14 -17.59 -27.30
N TRP A 862 -33.62 -18.07 -26.18
CA TRP A 862 -32.34 -17.62 -25.64
C TRP A 862 -31.17 -18.16 -26.44
N GLY A 863 -31.25 -19.39 -26.94
CA GLY A 863 -30.27 -19.92 -27.88
C GLY A 863 -30.22 -19.15 -29.19
N SER A 864 -31.37 -18.80 -29.75
CA SER A 864 -31.46 -17.98 -30.96
C SER A 864 -30.90 -16.58 -30.75
N LEU A 865 -31.18 -15.96 -29.60
CA LEU A 865 -30.61 -14.66 -29.25
C LEU A 865 -29.09 -14.75 -29.05
N CYS A 866 -28.61 -15.72 -28.29
CA CYS A 866 -27.17 -15.91 -28.05
C CYS A 866 -26.40 -16.09 -29.35
N TYR A 867 -26.97 -16.85 -30.29
CA TYR A 867 -26.40 -17.02 -31.63
C TYR A 867 -26.38 -15.72 -32.43
N LYS A 868 -27.48 -14.93 -32.41
CA LYS A 868 -27.55 -13.63 -33.11
C LYS A 868 -26.57 -12.61 -32.56
N LEU A 869 -26.44 -12.52 -31.22
CA LEU A 869 -25.50 -11.60 -30.58
C LEU A 869 -24.05 -12.00 -30.84
N ASN A 870 -23.76 -13.30 -30.96
CA ASN A 870 -22.43 -13.83 -31.28
C ASN A 870 -21.31 -13.17 -30.47
N GLY A 871 -21.54 -12.97 -29.17
CA GLY A 871 -20.57 -12.33 -28.30
C GLY A 871 -20.83 -10.84 -28.02
N ALA A 872 -21.58 -10.14 -28.86
CA ALA A 872 -21.79 -8.70 -28.74
C ALA A 872 -22.60 -8.32 -27.48
N PRO A 873 -22.22 -7.23 -26.80
CA PRO A 873 -22.98 -6.69 -25.69
C PRO A 873 -24.21 -5.89 -26.15
N VAL A 874 -25.21 -5.78 -25.28
CA VAL A 874 -26.44 -5.00 -25.50
C VAL A 874 -26.85 -4.25 -24.25
N GLU A 875 -27.60 -3.14 -24.38
CA GLU A 875 -28.07 -2.35 -23.24
C GLU A 875 -29.10 -3.10 -22.38
N SER A 876 -30.02 -3.83 -23.01
CA SER A 876 -31.07 -4.58 -22.34
C SER A 876 -31.32 -5.93 -23.03
N LEU A 877 -30.99 -7.02 -22.33
CA LEU A 877 -31.32 -8.36 -22.80
C LEU A 877 -32.83 -8.61 -22.83
N GLU A 878 -33.60 -7.94 -21.97
CA GLU A 878 -35.07 -8.09 -21.93
C GLU A 878 -35.71 -7.60 -23.24
N GLU A 879 -35.24 -6.48 -23.78
CA GLU A 879 -35.72 -5.97 -25.06
C GLU A 879 -35.28 -6.84 -26.24
N GLU A 880 -34.03 -7.29 -26.26
CA GLU A 880 -33.51 -8.15 -27.33
C GLU A 880 -34.19 -9.53 -27.39
N VAL A 881 -34.54 -10.10 -26.22
CA VAL A 881 -35.32 -11.35 -26.16
C VAL A 881 -36.70 -11.16 -26.76
N LYS A 882 -37.37 -10.03 -26.50
CA LYS A 882 -38.68 -9.73 -27.11
C LYS A 882 -38.58 -9.65 -28.64
N GLN A 883 -37.50 -9.06 -29.16
CA GLN A 883 -37.25 -9.00 -30.61
C GLN A 883 -37.08 -10.38 -31.24
N VAL A 884 -36.49 -11.34 -30.52
CA VAL A 884 -36.36 -12.72 -31.01
C VAL A 884 -37.66 -13.50 -30.86
N ARG A 885 -38.30 -13.43 -29.68
CA ARG A 885 -39.52 -14.17 -29.38
C ARG A 885 -40.70 -13.76 -30.25
N TRP A 886 -40.82 -12.45 -30.50
CA TRP A 886 -41.91 -11.85 -31.25
C TRP A 886 -41.42 -11.25 -32.58
N ALA A 887 -40.43 -11.87 -33.21
CA ALA A 887 -39.83 -11.40 -34.46
C ALA A 887 -40.90 -11.15 -35.53
N ALA A 888 -41.87 -12.05 -35.70
CA ALA A 888 -42.94 -11.89 -36.69
C ALA A 888 -43.82 -10.65 -36.46
N ALA A 889 -44.09 -10.29 -35.21
CA ALA A 889 -44.86 -9.09 -34.88
C ALA A 889 -44.03 -7.82 -35.06
N ASN A 890 -42.79 -7.83 -34.58
CA ASN A 890 -41.87 -6.71 -34.72
C ASN A 890 -41.53 -6.43 -36.19
N ASP A 891 -41.27 -7.46 -37.01
CA ASP A 891 -40.98 -7.32 -38.44
C ASP A 891 -42.19 -6.85 -39.24
N ALA A 892 -43.40 -7.31 -38.90
CA ALA A 892 -44.62 -6.81 -39.50
C ALA A 892 -44.85 -5.32 -39.18
N LEU A 893 -44.55 -4.88 -37.94
CA LEU A 893 -44.58 -3.47 -37.58
C LEU A 893 -43.48 -2.66 -38.29
N ARG A 894 -42.25 -3.17 -38.39
CA ARG A 894 -41.17 -2.53 -39.16
C ARG A 894 -41.59 -2.30 -40.61
N ALA A 895 -42.17 -3.33 -41.25
CA ALA A 895 -42.66 -3.23 -42.62
C ALA A 895 -43.77 -2.18 -42.76
N LEU A 896 -44.70 -2.12 -41.79
CA LEU A 896 -45.73 -1.11 -41.73
C LEU A 896 -45.14 0.31 -41.60
N LEU A 897 -44.26 0.54 -40.64
CA LEU A 897 -43.65 1.83 -40.37
C LEU A 897 -42.75 2.31 -41.52
N ALA A 898 -41.94 1.42 -42.11
CA ALA A 898 -41.15 1.73 -43.29
C ALA A 898 -42.03 2.14 -44.49
N LYS A 899 -43.19 1.49 -44.65
CA LYS A 899 -44.15 1.87 -45.70
C LYS A 899 -44.82 3.21 -45.42
N ILE A 900 -45.10 3.53 -44.16
CA ILE A 900 -45.62 4.84 -43.73
C ILE A 900 -44.60 5.94 -44.06
N ILE A 901 -43.32 5.74 -43.71
CA ILE A 901 -42.25 6.70 -44.03
C ILE A 901 -42.16 6.93 -45.54
N ALA A 902 -42.10 5.85 -46.32
CA ALA A 902 -42.02 5.95 -47.78
C ALA A 902 -43.24 6.65 -48.41
N ALA A 903 -44.42 6.54 -47.79
CA ALA A 903 -45.63 7.21 -48.27
C ALA A 903 -45.70 8.68 -47.85
N ALA A 904 -45.03 9.08 -46.76
CA ALA A 904 -44.95 10.47 -46.31
C ALA A 904 -44.01 11.33 -47.18
N ASP A 905 -43.05 10.72 -47.89
CA ASP A 905 -42.09 11.40 -48.78
C ASP A 905 -42.64 11.69 -50.19
N GLU A 906 -43.84 11.20 -50.56
CA GLU A 906 -44.45 11.45 -51.87
C GLU A 906 -45.37 12.70 -51.83
N PRO A 907 -44.98 13.85 -52.42
CA PRO A 907 -45.67 15.14 -52.24
C PRO A 907 -47.07 15.26 -52.86
N ASP A 908 -47.53 14.27 -53.63
CA ASP A 908 -48.83 14.25 -54.31
C ASP A 908 -49.74 13.06 -53.90
N ALA A 909 -49.35 12.27 -52.90
CA ALA A 909 -50.17 11.16 -52.43
C ALA A 909 -51.39 11.69 -51.64
N GLU A 910 -52.54 11.84 -52.31
CA GLU A 910 -53.80 12.12 -51.62
C GLU A 910 -54.02 11.07 -50.52
N ALA A 911 -54.46 11.50 -49.33
CA ALA A 911 -54.79 10.65 -48.18
C ALA A 911 -55.65 9.40 -48.52
N LEU A 912 -56.43 9.48 -49.61
CA LEU A 912 -57.27 8.40 -50.15
C LEU A 912 -56.48 7.25 -50.83
N MET A 913 -55.24 7.47 -51.26
CA MET A 913 -54.38 6.44 -51.87
C MET A 913 -53.52 5.67 -50.84
N MET A 914 -53.33 6.21 -49.64
CA MET A 914 -52.45 5.62 -48.62
C MET A 914 -53.12 4.47 -47.84
N VAL A 915 -54.40 4.59 -47.48
CA VAL A 915 -55.11 3.60 -46.65
C VAL A 915 -55.11 2.20 -47.29
N PRO A 916 -55.42 2.01 -48.60
CA PRO A 916 -55.39 0.70 -49.24
C PRO A 916 -53.99 0.05 -49.29
N LEU A 917 -52.91 0.84 -49.19
CA LEU A 917 -51.53 0.35 -49.17
C LEU A 917 -51.11 -0.14 -47.78
N LEU A 918 -51.67 0.45 -46.72
CA LEU A 918 -51.34 0.13 -45.32
C LEU A 918 -52.23 -0.98 -44.75
N GLU A 919 -53.50 -1.07 -45.16
CA GLU A 919 -54.46 -2.08 -44.69
C GLU A 919 -53.92 -3.53 -44.73
N PRO A 920 -53.27 -4.01 -45.82
CA PRO A 920 -52.72 -5.37 -45.85
C PRO A 920 -51.58 -5.58 -44.84
N LEU A 921 -50.75 -4.57 -44.59
CA LEU A 921 -49.65 -4.63 -43.64
C LEU A 921 -50.15 -4.61 -42.20
N VAL A 922 -51.15 -3.79 -41.90
CA VAL A 922 -51.82 -3.75 -40.60
C VAL A 922 -52.55 -5.06 -40.32
N ALA A 923 -53.25 -5.63 -41.31
CA ALA A 923 -53.91 -6.92 -41.18
C ALA A 923 -52.91 -8.06 -40.89
N ALA A 924 -51.76 -8.05 -41.58
CA ALA A 924 -50.67 -8.99 -41.32
C ALA A 924 -50.11 -8.83 -39.90
N PHE A 925 -49.88 -7.59 -39.46
CA PHE A 925 -49.41 -7.26 -38.12
C PHE A 925 -50.39 -7.70 -37.01
N TYR A 926 -51.69 -7.44 -37.15
CA TYR A 926 -52.69 -7.90 -36.17
C TYR A 926 -52.76 -9.42 -36.08
N LYS A 927 -52.62 -10.11 -37.21
CA LYS A 927 -52.59 -11.57 -37.25
C LYS A 927 -51.35 -12.15 -36.55
N THR A 928 -50.21 -11.48 -36.60
CA THR A 928 -48.99 -11.92 -35.89
C THR A 928 -49.06 -11.62 -34.39
N LEU A 929 -49.70 -10.53 -33.98
CA LEU A 929 -49.92 -10.21 -32.56
C LEU A 929 -50.89 -11.19 -31.87
N ALA A 930 -52.00 -11.52 -32.53
CA ALA A 930 -53.04 -12.35 -31.95
C ALA A 930 -53.48 -13.46 -32.93
N PRO A 931 -52.64 -14.50 -33.15
CA PRO A 931 -52.93 -15.56 -34.12
C PRO A 931 -54.17 -16.38 -33.79
N GLN A 932 -54.63 -16.34 -32.53
CA GLN A 932 -55.83 -17.04 -32.05
C GLN A 932 -57.08 -16.14 -32.01
N ALA A 933 -56.96 -14.86 -32.35
CA ALA A 933 -58.11 -13.95 -32.37
C ALA A 933 -59.12 -14.37 -33.45
N LYS A 934 -60.42 -14.16 -33.18
CA LYS A 934 -61.49 -14.44 -34.15
C LYS A 934 -61.29 -13.55 -35.39
N GLU A 935 -61.47 -14.12 -36.58
CA GLU A 935 -61.34 -13.38 -37.84
C GLU A 935 -62.30 -12.17 -37.92
N SER A 936 -63.48 -12.27 -37.29
CA SER A 936 -64.43 -11.16 -37.15
C SER A 936 -63.86 -9.98 -36.36
N SER A 937 -63.07 -10.25 -35.31
CA SER A 937 -62.45 -9.21 -34.46
C SER A 937 -61.31 -8.51 -35.20
N LEU A 938 -60.45 -9.28 -35.90
CA LEU A 938 -59.39 -8.73 -36.76
C LEU A 938 -59.96 -7.83 -37.86
N ARG A 939 -61.04 -8.27 -38.53
CA ARG A 939 -61.71 -7.46 -39.57
C ARG A 939 -62.35 -6.20 -38.99
N SER A 940 -63.00 -6.30 -37.83
CA SER A 940 -63.60 -5.14 -37.15
C SER A 940 -62.56 -4.07 -36.81
N LEU A 941 -61.42 -4.50 -36.25
CA LEU A 941 -60.34 -3.59 -35.91
C LEU A 941 -59.70 -2.96 -37.15
N LEU A 942 -59.50 -3.74 -38.22
CA LEU A 942 -58.97 -3.23 -39.48
C LEU A 942 -59.89 -2.19 -40.14
N VAL A 943 -61.21 -2.43 -40.16
CA VAL A 943 -62.20 -1.46 -40.66
C VAL A 943 -62.18 -0.18 -39.83
N THR A 944 -62.00 -0.32 -38.51
CA THR A 944 -61.91 0.82 -37.61
C THR A 944 -60.64 1.63 -37.87
N PHE A 945 -59.48 0.98 -37.99
CA PHE A 945 -58.21 1.62 -38.36
C PHE A 945 -58.34 2.40 -39.68
N GLY A 946 -58.95 1.80 -40.71
CA GLY A 946 -59.16 2.47 -41.99
C GLY A 946 -60.06 3.70 -41.89
N ALA A 947 -61.12 3.64 -41.06
CA ALA A 947 -62.03 4.76 -40.82
C ALA A 947 -61.35 5.90 -40.03
N GLU A 948 -60.64 5.58 -38.95
CA GLU A 948 -59.92 6.53 -38.10
C GLU A 948 -58.77 7.19 -38.86
N MET A 949 -58.02 6.42 -39.66
CA MET A 949 -56.95 6.94 -40.52
C MET A 949 -57.50 7.92 -41.57
N ASN A 950 -58.60 7.56 -42.24
CA ASN A 950 -59.24 8.44 -43.22
C ASN A 950 -59.80 9.72 -42.57
N GLN A 951 -60.31 9.63 -41.34
CA GLN A 951 -60.74 10.80 -40.57
C GLN A 951 -59.56 11.69 -40.17
N ALA A 952 -58.46 11.10 -39.70
CA ALA A 952 -57.28 11.83 -39.24
C ALA A 952 -56.58 12.57 -40.39
N LEU A 953 -56.46 11.93 -41.56
CA LEU A 953 -55.83 12.53 -42.74
C LEU A 953 -56.71 13.60 -43.43
N LYS A 954 -58.02 13.61 -43.19
CA LYS A 954 -58.95 14.65 -43.69
C LYS A 954 -59.10 15.85 -42.76
N ALA A 955 -58.59 15.78 -41.53
CA ALA A 955 -58.67 16.87 -40.58
C ALA A 955 -57.78 18.05 -41.04
N PRO A 956 -58.30 19.30 -41.07
CA PRO A 956 -57.52 20.45 -41.50
C PRO A 956 -56.51 20.83 -40.42
N ALA A 957 -55.29 20.28 -40.50
CA ALA A 957 -54.19 20.58 -39.59
C ALA A 957 -52.90 20.85 -40.41
N PRO A 958 -52.53 22.13 -40.63
CA PRO A 958 -51.40 22.50 -41.49
C PRO A 958 -50.02 22.04 -40.97
N GLU A 959 -49.92 21.62 -39.71
CA GLU A 959 -48.67 21.13 -39.08
C GLU A 959 -48.43 19.62 -39.28
N LEU A 960 -49.48 18.83 -39.51
CA LEU A 960 -49.36 17.38 -39.78
C LEU A 960 -48.84 17.10 -41.21
N THR A 961 -48.96 18.09 -42.09
CA THR A 961 -48.55 18.03 -43.50
C THR A 961 -47.11 18.50 -43.75
N VAL A 962 -46.39 18.97 -42.73
CA VAL A 962 -45.05 19.59 -42.90
C VAL A 962 -43.93 18.77 -42.25
N ASP A 963 -44.18 18.07 -41.14
CA ASP A 963 -43.17 17.24 -40.47
C ASP A 963 -43.51 15.73 -40.59
N PRO A 964 -42.69 14.92 -41.30
CA PRO A 964 -42.92 13.48 -41.45
C PRO A 964 -42.91 12.72 -40.12
N ARG A 965 -42.30 13.25 -39.05
CA ARG A 965 -42.31 12.64 -37.71
C ARG A 965 -43.71 12.65 -37.08
N ASN A 966 -44.44 13.75 -37.27
CA ASN A 966 -45.81 13.86 -36.76
C ASN A 966 -46.73 12.88 -37.50
N HIS A 967 -46.53 12.71 -38.81
CA HIS A 967 -47.24 11.73 -39.60
C HIS A 967 -46.95 10.29 -39.13
N LEU A 968 -45.68 9.96 -38.93
CA LEU A 968 -45.26 8.65 -38.42
C LEU A 968 -45.84 8.34 -37.04
N LEU A 969 -45.81 9.29 -36.10
CA LEU A 969 -46.34 9.11 -34.75
C LEU A 969 -47.86 8.86 -34.75
N LEU A 970 -48.60 9.65 -35.52
CA LEU A 970 -50.05 9.50 -35.67
C LEU A 970 -50.41 8.11 -36.23
N CYS A 971 -49.75 7.70 -37.31
CA CYS A 971 -50.01 6.42 -37.96
C CYS A 971 -49.63 5.24 -37.06
N ALA A 972 -48.50 5.33 -36.35
CA ALA A 972 -48.09 4.33 -35.36
C ALA A 972 -49.09 4.24 -34.20
N PHE A 973 -49.58 5.37 -33.68
CA PHE A 973 -50.61 5.39 -32.64
C PHE A 973 -51.90 4.72 -33.10
N LEU A 974 -52.47 5.10 -34.26
CA LEU A 974 -53.71 4.51 -34.75
C LEU A 974 -53.58 2.99 -34.98
N ALA A 975 -52.43 2.53 -35.47
CA ALA A 975 -52.17 1.11 -35.64
C ALA A 975 -52.14 0.35 -34.30
N LEU A 976 -51.74 1.00 -33.19
CA LEU A 976 -51.45 0.35 -31.92
C LEU A 976 -52.49 0.60 -30.82
N HIS A 977 -53.20 1.71 -30.81
CA HIS A 977 -54.01 2.17 -29.68
C HIS A 977 -55.19 1.24 -29.31
N ARG A 978 -55.67 0.42 -30.25
CA ARG A 978 -56.80 -0.50 -30.07
C ARG A 978 -56.43 -1.98 -30.21
N ILE A 979 -55.13 -2.31 -30.23
CA ILE A 979 -54.68 -3.72 -30.29
C ILE A 979 -55.16 -4.52 -29.09
N GLY A 980 -55.46 -3.85 -27.96
CA GLY A 980 -56.06 -4.47 -26.79
C GLY A 980 -57.41 -5.14 -27.03
N GLU A 981 -58.16 -4.71 -28.05
CA GLU A 981 -59.43 -5.34 -28.44
C GLU A 981 -59.25 -6.76 -29.02
N LEU A 982 -58.03 -7.12 -29.41
CA LEU A 982 -57.69 -8.46 -29.91
C LEU A 982 -57.41 -9.47 -28.80
N THR A 983 -56.99 -8.99 -27.63
CA THR A 983 -56.47 -9.83 -26.53
C THR A 983 -57.14 -9.57 -25.18
N GLU A 984 -58.08 -8.63 -25.10
CA GLU A 984 -58.79 -8.18 -23.87
C GLU A 984 -57.84 -7.59 -22.79
N VAL A 985 -56.67 -7.12 -23.20
CA VAL A 985 -55.67 -6.43 -22.36
C VAL A 985 -55.47 -5.01 -22.88
N GLU A 986 -55.17 -4.03 -22.04
CA GLU A 986 -54.88 -2.66 -22.52
C GLU A 986 -53.70 -2.63 -23.53
N SER A 987 -53.76 -1.70 -24.49
CA SER A 987 -52.79 -1.61 -25.59
C SER A 987 -51.38 -1.23 -25.15
N ALA A 988 -51.22 -0.38 -24.13
CA ALA A 988 -49.91 0.03 -23.63
C ALA A 988 -49.10 -1.13 -23.00
N PRO A 989 -49.67 -1.97 -22.11
CA PRO A 989 -49.00 -3.20 -21.68
C PRO A 989 -48.59 -4.14 -22.81
N LEU A 990 -49.38 -4.24 -23.88
CA LEU A 990 -49.05 -5.06 -25.05
C LEU A 990 -47.88 -4.49 -25.86
N TYR A 991 -47.80 -3.17 -25.97
CA TYR A 991 -46.67 -2.48 -26.58
C TYR A 991 -45.34 -2.86 -25.93
N ASP A 992 -45.31 -2.88 -24.58
CA ASP A 992 -44.13 -3.29 -23.83
C ASP A 992 -43.91 -4.81 -23.83
N HIS A 993 -44.98 -5.61 -23.78
CA HIS A 993 -44.90 -7.07 -23.80
C HIS A 993 -44.27 -7.62 -25.10
N PHE A 994 -44.67 -7.07 -26.24
CA PHE A 994 -44.20 -7.49 -27.55
C PHE A 994 -42.89 -6.80 -27.99
N GLY A 995 -42.40 -5.81 -27.23
CA GLY A 995 -41.18 -5.06 -27.55
C GLY A 995 -41.36 -4.13 -28.75
N LEU A 996 -42.57 -3.61 -28.98
CA LEU A 996 -42.92 -2.83 -30.18
C LEU A 996 -42.27 -1.43 -30.19
N ALA A 997 -41.63 -1.03 -29.09
CA ALA A 997 -40.86 0.20 -29.02
C ALA A 997 -39.67 0.21 -29.98
N ARG A 998 -38.93 -0.89 -30.11
CA ARG A 998 -37.72 -0.95 -30.97
C ARG A 998 -38.05 -0.65 -32.45
N PRO A 999 -39.05 -1.28 -33.09
CA PRO A 999 -39.47 -0.91 -34.45
C PRO A 999 -39.82 0.57 -34.61
N VAL A 1000 -40.46 1.17 -33.59
CA VAL A 1000 -40.84 2.60 -33.61
C VAL A 1000 -39.59 3.48 -33.55
N VAL A 1001 -38.67 3.20 -32.62
CA VAL A 1001 -37.40 3.93 -32.49
C VAL A 1001 -36.55 3.84 -33.75
N GLU A 1002 -36.44 2.64 -34.34
CA GLU A 1002 -35.74 2.42 -35.62
C GLU A 1002 -36.38 3.24 -36.76
N ALA A 1003 -37.71 3.29 -36.83
CA ALA A 1003 -38.42 4.08 -37.83
C ALA A 1003 -38.15 5.59 -37.68
N PHE A 1004 -38.16 6.13 -36.46
CA PHE A 1004 -37.81 7.54 -36.23
C PHE A 1004 -36.34 7.85 -36.53
N ALA A 1005 -35.42 6.90 -36.30
CA ALA A 1005 -34.01 7.08 -36.60
C ALA A 1005 -33.69 7.14 -38.11
N LEU A 1006 -34.60 6.68 -38.98
CA LEU A 1006 -34.45 6.77 -40.44
C LEU A 1006 -34.83 8.15 -41.00
N LEU A 1007 -35.49 9.00 -40.21
CA LEU A 1007 -35.87 10.35 -40.63
C LEU A 1007 -34.70 11.33 -40.41
N PRO A 1008 -34.45 12.28 -41.32
CA PRO A 1008 -33.36 13.25 -41.18
C PRO A 1008 -33.54 14.14 -39.93
N ASP A 1009 -32.44 14.62 -39.35
CA ASP A 1009 -32.47 15.60 -38.25
C ASP A 1009 -33.07 16.94 -38.72
N ALA A 1010 -33.88 17.59 -37.87
CA ALA A 1010 -34.51 18.86 -38.24
C ALA A 1010 -33.52 20.00 -37.94
N GLU A 1011 -33.01 20.65 -38.98
CA GLU A 1011 -32.06 21.75 -38.84
C GLU A 1011 -32.69 23.06 -38.30
N GLU A 1012 -34.02 23.18 -38.21
CA GLU A 1012 -34.68 24.48 -37.92
C GLU A 1012 -35.71 24.51 -36.78
N ALA A 1013 -35.84 23.49 -35.90
CA ALA A 1013 -36.86 23.53 -34.83
C ALA A 1013 -36.40 22.95 -33.48
N GLY A 1014 -35.94 23.80 -32.56
CA GLY A 1014 -35.84 23.49 -31.11
C GLY A 1014 -35.01 22.26 -30.72
N GLU A 1015 -35.13 21.81 -29.47
CA GLU A 1015 -34.57 20.52 -29.05
C GLU A 1015 -35.27 19.37 -29.80
N THR A 1016 -34.58 18.80 -30.79
CA THR A 1016 -35.05 17.60 -31.50
C THR A 1016 -35.05 16.41 -30.53
N LEU A 1017 -36.22 15.80 -30.31
CA LEU A 1017 -36.32 14.55 -29.55
C LEU A 1017 -35.44 13.47 -30.17
N GLN A 1018 -34.61 12.84 -29.33
CA GLN A 1018 -33.84 11.66 -29.73
C GLN A 1018 -34.79 10.51 -30.11
N PRO A 1019 -34.41 9.60 -31.04
CA PRO A 1019 -35.28 8.53 -31.53
C PRO A 1019 -35.97 7.69 -30.44
N TRP A 1020 -35.28 7.40 -29.33
CA TRP A 1020 -35.85 6.64 -28.21
C TRP A 1020 -36.99 7.37 -27.49
N ALA A 1021 -36.91 8.70 -27.37
CA ALA A 1021 -37.92 9.52 -26.72
C ALA A 1021 -39.25 9.51 -27.49
N TRP A 1022 -39.23 9.25 -28.81
CA TRP A 1022 -40.46 9.06 -29.60
C TRP A 1022 -41.17 7.74 -29.26
N GLY A 1023 -40.41 6.68 -28.96
CA GLY A 1023 -40.98 5.43 -28.45
C GLY A 1023 -41.63 5.62 -27.08
N ASP A 1024 -40.98 6.34 -26.17
CA ASP A 1024 -41.54 6.66 -24.86
C ASP A 1024 -42.76 7.58 -24.95
N LEU A 1025 -42.74 8.58 -25.83
CA LEU A 1025 -43.90 9.42 -26.11
C LEU A 1025 -45.07 8.56 -26.57
N LEU A 1026 -44.86 7.65 -27.54
CA LEU A 1026 -45.91 6.77 -28.01
C LEU A 1026 -46.45 5.87 -26.89
N ARG A 1027 -45.58 5.33 -26.00
CA ARG A 1027 -46.01 4.58 -24.82
C ARG A 1027 -46.94 5.41 -23.93
N VAL A 1028 -46.57 6.66 -23.63
CA VAL A 1028 -47.39 7.59 -22.83
C VAL A 1028 -48.73 7.86 -23.51
N LEU A 1029 -48.74 8.11 -24.82
CA LEU A 1029 -49.95 8.38 -25.59
C LEU A 1029 -50.89 7.16 -25.63
N LEU A 1030 -50.36 5.96 -25.84
CA LEU A 1030 -51.15 4.71 -25.84
C LEU A 1030 -51.85 4.47 -24.50
N ARG A 1031 -51.27 4.95 -23.40
CA ARG A 1031 -51.78 4.77 -22.05
C ARG A 1031 -52.77 5.86 -21.62
N HIS A 1032 -52.53 7.10 -22.06
CA HIS A 1032 -53.24 8.29 -21.57
C HIS A 1032 -54.05 9.02 -22.65
N ALA A 1033 -54.32 8.42 -23.81
CA ALA A 1033 -55.06 9.04 -24.90
C ALA A 1033 -56.42 9.64 -24.51
N SER A 1034 -57.10 9.08 -23.51
CA SER A 1034 -58.38 9.56 -22.99
C SER A 1034 -58.26 10.62 -21.88
N LEU A 1035 -57.05 10.98 -21.43
CA LEU A 1035 -56.80 11.83 -20.27
C LEU A 1035 -57.63 13.11 -20.26
N LEU A 1036 -57.68 13.82 -21.40
CA LEU A 1036 -58.41 15.08 -21.53
C LEU A 1036 -59.94 14.91 -21.60
N ASN A 1037 -60.42 13.75 -22.06
CA ASN A 1037 -61.84 13.41 -22.04
C ASN A 1037 -62.30 13.06 -20.61
N ASP A 1038 -61.41 12.45 -19.82
CA ASP A 1038 -61.64 12.06 -18.43
C ASP A 1038 -61.75 13.25 -17.47
N PHE A 1039 -61.39 14.48 -17.89
CA PHE A 1039 -61.45 15.67 -17.02
C PHE A 1039 -62.86 15.99 -16.53
N GLU A 1040 -63.88 15.78 -17.37
CA GLU A 1040 -65.28 16.00 -16.97
C GLU A 1040 -65.84 14.82 -16.15
N GLU A 1041 -65.33 13.61 -16.35
CA GLU A 1041 -65.84 12.39 -15.69
C GLU A 1041 -65.19 12.16 -14.32
N LYS A 1042 -63.87 12.36 -14.21
CA LYS A 1042 -63.06 12.07 -13.01
C LYS A 1042 -62.55 13.33 -12.30
N GLY A 1043 -62.62 14.49 -12.96
CA GLY A 1043 -62.06 15.76 -12.48
C GLY A 1043 -60.60 15.96 -12.88
N ALA A 1044 -60.25 17.19 -13.28
CA ALA A 1044 -58.91 17.54 -13.79
C ALA A 1044 -57.78 17.22 -12.78
N LEU A 1045 -57.98 17.50 -11.48
CA LEU A 1045 -56.97 17.21 -10.45
C LEU A 1045 -56.66 15.71 -10.35
N VAL A 1046 -57.69 14.86 -10.31
CA VAL A 1046 -57.54 13.40 -10.17
C VAL A 1046 -56.85 12.83 -11.41
N SER A 1047 -57.26 13.25 -12.59
CA SER A 1047 -56.66 12.82 -13.86
C SER A 1047 -55.20 13.24 -13.98
N LEU A 1048 -54.86 14.50 -13.64
CA LEU A 1048 -53.47 14.98 -13.65
C LEU A 1048 -52.61 14.29 -12.60
N THR A 1049 -53.14 14.09 -11.38
CA THR A 1049 -52.42 13.38 -10.31
C THR A 1049 -52.10 11.95 -10.75
N GLY A 1050 -53.06 11.25 -11.37
CA GLY A 1050 -52.85 9.91 -11.90
C GLY A 1050 -51.84 9.87 -13.05
N PHE A 1051 -51.82 10.89 -13.91
CA PHE A 1051 -50.86 11.01 -15.00
C PHE A 1051 -49.43 11.24 -14.50
N PHE A 1052 -49.20 12.18 -13.57
CA PHE A 1052 -47.86 12.44 -13.05
C PHE A 1052 -47.36 11.36 -12.08
N ALA A 1053 -48.26 10.60 -11.45
CA ALA A 1053 -47.91 9.41 -10.67
C ALA A 1053 -47.52 8.21 -11.55
N ASP A 1054 -47.82 8.25 -12.85
CA ASP A 1054 -47.44 7.18 -13.77
C ASP A 1054 -45.95 7.28 -14.15
N GLN A 1055 -45.21 6.20 -13.91
CA GLN A 1055 -43.77 6.18 -14.12
C GLN A 1055 -43.37 6.50 -15.56
N ALA A 1056 -44.10 5.97 -16.56
CA ALA A 1056 -43.77 6.21 -17.96
C ALA A 1056 -43.94 7.70 -18.36
N ALA A 1057 -44.94 8.37 -17.78
CA ALA A 1057 -45.14 9.80 -17.97
C ALA A 1057 -44.07 10.62 -17.22
N ALA A 1058 -43.75 10.25 -15.98
CA ALA A 1058 -42.71 10.92 -15.19
C ALA A 1058 -41.32 10.83 -15.86
N ASP A 1059 -40.96 9.64 -16.34
CA ASP A 1059 -39.69 9.39 -17.05
C ASP A 1059 -39.61 10.20 -18.35
N PHE A 1060 -40.69 10.17 -19.15
CA PHE A 1060 -40.74 10.98 -20.35
C PHE A 1060 -40.62 12.47 -20.01
N LEU A 1061 -41.30 12.96 -18.99
CA LEU A 1061 -41.27 14.38 -18.60
C LEU A 1061 -39.98 14.81 -17.88
N GLN A 1062 -39.04 13.88 -17.63
CA GLN A 1062 -37.82 14.12 -16.86
C GLN A 1062 -38.10 14.77 -15.50
N LEU A 1063 -39.13 14.24 -14.80
CA LEU A 1063 -39.47 14.69 -13.47
C LEU A 1063 -38.29 14.43 -12.52
N HIS A 1064 -37.73 15.49 -11.95
CA HIS A 1064 -36.56 15.39 -11.06
C HIS A 1064 -36.70 16.31 -9.84
N GLU A 1065 -36.08 15.89 -8.74
CA GLU A 1065 -36.04 16.64 -7.49
C GLU A 1065 -34.76 17.49 -7.40
N SER A 1066 -34.92 18.79 -7.15
CA SER A 1066 -33.81 19.70 -6.90
C SER A 1066 -34.17 20.65 -5.77
N GLY A 1067 -33.41 20.60 -4.68
CA GLY A 1067 -33.64 21.44 -3.49
C GLY A 1067 -34.96 21.16 -2.76
N GLY A 1068 -35.46 19.91 -2.79
CA GLY A 1068 -36.74 19.53 -2.18
C GLY A 1068 -37.98 19.89 -3.00
N VAL A 1069 -37.81 20.23 -4.29
CA VAL A 1069 -38.90 20.61 -5.21
C VAL A 1069 -38.83 19.74 -6.47
N GLU A 1070 -39.98 19.26 -6.94
CA GLU A 1070 -40.11 18.48 -8.17
C GLU A 1070 -40.37 19.37 -9.40
N TRP A 1071 -39.53 19.22 -10.43
CA TRP A 1071 -39.54 20.04 -11.65
C TRP A 1071 -39.90 19.22 -12.89
N LEU A 1072 -40.70 19.81 -13.77
CA LEU A 1072 -41.12 19.25 -15.06
C LEU A 1072 -40.30 19.86 -16.22
N ASN A 1073 -39.96 19.06 -17.23
CA ASN A 1073 -39.43 19.58 -18.49
C ASN A 1073 -40.55 20.25 -19.30
N LYS A 1074 -40.36 21.54 -19.64
CA LYS A 1074 -41.34 22.37 -20.34
C LYS A 1074 -41.69 21.80 -21.72
N GLU A 1075 -40.66 21.59 -22.54
CA GLU A 1075 -40.80 21.22 -23.96
C GLU A 1075 -41.50 19.87 -24.09
N ARG A 1076 -41.16 18.92 -23.21
CA ARG A 1076 -41.78 17.60 -23.17
C ARG A 1076 -43.23 17.62 -22.69
N LEU A 1077 -43.56 18.47 -21.71
CA LEU A 1077 -44.94 18.64 -21.24
C LEU A 1077 -45.83 19.23 -22.34
N GLU A 1078 -45.37 20.29 -22.99
CA GLU A 1078 -46.07 20.94 -24.11
C GLU A 1078 -46.30 19.96 -25.25
N LEU A 1079 -45.29 19.15 -25.58
CA LEU A 1079 -45.38 18.14 -26.63
C LEU A 1079 -46.42 17.06 -26.32
N VAL A 1080 -46.40 16.47 -25.11
CA VAL A 1080 -47.37 15.41 -24.73
C VAL A 1080 -48.79 15.93 -24.75
N PHE A 1081 -49.06 17.08 -24.12
CA PHE A 1081 -50.43 17.62 -24.04
C PHE A 1081 -50.96 18.08 -25.40
N THR A 1082 -50.09 18.59 -26.27
CA THR A 1082 -50.44 18.87 -27.66
C THR A 1082 -50.86 17.60 -28.38
N TRP A 1083 -50.13 16.50 -28.23
CA TRP A 1083 -50.48 15.21 -28.81
C TRP A 1083 -51.74 14.58 -28.20
N LEU A 1084 -51.92 14.65 -26.89
CA LEU A 1084 -53.15 14.19 -26.23
C LEU A 1084 -54.38 14.95 -26.75
N SER A 1085 -54.27 16.26 -26.97
CA SER A 1085 -55.36 17.03 -27.57
C SER A 1085 -55.66 16.63 -29.01
N ARG A 1086 -54.64 16.24 -29.79
CA ARG A 1086 -54.78 15.77 -31.18
C ARG A 1086 -55.40 14.38 -31.25
N LEU A 1087 -55.06 13.50 -30.31
CA LEU A 1087 -55.46 12.10 -30.29
C LEU A 1087 -56.77 11.83 -29.53
N ALA A 1088 -57.28 12.80 -28.77
CA ALA A 1088 -58.52 12.67 -28.01
C ALA A 1088 -59.76 12.17 -28.80
N PRO A 1089 -59.95 12.47 -30.11
CA PRO A 1089 -61.03 11.90 -30.91
C PRO A 1089 -60.96 10.38 -31.11
N TYR A 1090 -59.77 9.80 -30.92
CA TYR A 1090 -59.46 8.39 -31.17
C TYR A 1090 -59.19 7.62 -29.86
N GLY A 1091 -59.27 8.27 -28.69
CA GLY A 1091 -59.01 7.64 -27.41
C GLY A 1091 -59.95 6.45 -27.13
N ALA A 1092 -59.38 5.32 -26.72
CA ALA A 1092 -60.16 4.16 -26.29
C ALA A 1092 -60.66 4.38 -24.85
N GLY A 1093 -61.98 4.57 -24.68
CA GLY A 1093 -62.59 4.84 -23.38
C GLY A 1093 -62.71 6.34 -23.04
N GLY A 1094 -63.70 6.66 -22.20
CA GLY A 1094 -64.12 8.04 -21.87
C GLY A 1094 -65.30 8.53 -22.71
N VAL A 1095 -66.07 9.49 -22.18
CA VAL A 1095 -67.20 10.11 -22.92
C VAL A 1095 -66.64 11.01 -24.03
N PRO A 1096 -66.95 10.79 -25.32
CA PRO A 1096 -66.44 11.62 -26.41
C PRO A 1096 -66.84 13.07 -26.23
N GLN A 1097 -65.85 13.98 -26.17
CA GLN A 1097 -66.09 15.40 -26.02
C GLN A 1097 -65.92 16.16 -27.34
N PRO A 1098 -66.59 17.31 -27.52
CA PRO A 1098 -66.29 18.21 -28.63
C PRO A 1098 -64.81 18.61 -28.60
N LEU A 1099 -64.14 18.59 -29.76
CA LEU A 1099 -62.71 18.92 -29.88
C LEU A 1099 -62.35 20.29 -29.23
N ALA A 1100 -63.27 21.26 -29.29
CA ALA A 1100 -63.11 22.56 -28.66
C ALA A 1100 -63.06 22.51 -27.10
N ALA A 1101 -63.67 21.50 -26.46
CA ALA A 1101 -63.56 21.30 -25.02
C ALA A 1101 -62.19 20.71 -24.65
N VAL A 1102 -61.75 19.69 -25.39
CA VAL A 1102 -60.42 19.07 -25.24
C VAL A 1102 -59.30 20.10 -25.42
N GLN A 1103 -59.37 20.93 -26.46
CA GLN A 1103 -58.39 21.98 -26.74
C GLN A 1103 -58.36 23.04 -25.62
N ARG A 1104 -59.51 23.39 -25.04
CA ARG A 1104 -59.58 24.30 -23.89
C ARG A 1104 -58.92 23.68 -22.65
N ASN A 1105 -59.18 22.41 -22.37
CA ASN A 1105 -58.57 21.68 -21.26
C ASN A 1105 -57.04 21.61 -21.40
N CYS A 1106 -56.54 21.26 -22.59
CA CYS A 1106 -55.12 21.26 -22.89
C CYS A 1106 -54.49 22.66 -22.68
N ALA A 1107 -55.09 23.71 -23.25
CA ALA A 1107 -54.60 25.09 -23.08
C ALA A 1107 -54.66 25.57 -21.62
N GLN A 1108 -55.60 25.08 -20.81
CA GLN A 1108 -55.67 25.37 -19.39
C GLN A 1108 -54.51 24.73 -18.62
N VAL A 1109 -54.18 23.46 -18.89
CA VAL A 1109 -53.05 22.77 -18.25
C VAL A 1109 -51.73 23.45 -18.58
N LEU A 1110 -51.47 23.73 -19.86
CA LEU A 1110 -50.20 24.36 -20.27
C LEU A 1110 -50.02 25.76 -19.67
N ARG A 1111 -51.07 26.60 -19.65
CA ARG A 1111 -51.01 27.91 -18.99
C ARG A 1111 -50.80 27.81 -17.49
N SER A 1112 -51.41 26.82 -16.84
CA SER A 1112 -51.24 26.60 -15.39
C SER A 1112 -49.82 26.12 -15.07
N ALA A 1113 -49.22 25.29 -15.93
CA ALA A 1113 -47.84 24.83 -15.79
C ALA A 1113 -46.84 25.99 -15.94
N GLU A 1114 -47.06 26.86 -16.91
CA GLU A 1114 -46.27 28.09 -17.09
C GLU A 1114 -46.37 29.02 -15.87
N GLN A 1115 -47.57 29.24 -15.35
CA GLN A 1115 -47.80 30.04 -14.13
C GLN A 1115 -47.17 29.43 -12.87
N ALA A 1116 -47.16 28.10 -12.77
CA ALA A 1116 -46.50 27.35 -11.70
C ALA A 1116 -44.97 27.34 -11.82
N GLY A 1117 -44.41 27.87 -12.92
CA GLY A 1117 -42.99 27.77 -13.23
C GLY A 1117 -42.52 26.32 -13.39
N TYR A 1118 -43.39 25.44 -13.90
CA TYR A 1118 -43.15 24.01 -14.12
C TYR A 1118 -42.82 23.20 -12.85
N ARG A 1119 -43.25 23.68 -11.68
CA ARG A 1119 -43.17 22.94 -10.41
C ARG A 1119 -44.41 22.07 -10.23
N LEU A 1120 -44.23 20.76 -10.07
CA LEU A 1120 -45.34 19.80 -10.06
C LEU A 1120 -46.35 20.09 -8.95
N GLU A 1121 -45.89 20.34 -7.73
CA GLU A 1121 -46.76 20.63 -6.58
C GLU A 1121 -47.61 21.88 -6.81
N HIS A 1122 -47.02 22.95 -7.38
CA HIS A 1122 -47.73 24.19 -7.66
C HIS A 1122 -48.75 24.02 -8.79
N LEU A 1123 -48.42 23.22 -9.81
CA LEU A 1123 -49.33 22.88 -10.90
C LEU A 1123 -50.54 22.09 -10.39
N LEU A 1124 -50.33 21.06 -9.55
CA LEU A 1124 -51.45 20.29 -9.01
C LEU A 1124 -52.36 21.15 -8.13
N ARG A 1125 -51.78 22.06 -7.33
CA ARG A 1125 -52.54 23.00 -6.50
C ARG A 1125 -53.46 23.93 -7.31
N SER A 1126 -53.09 24.32 -8.52
CA SER A 1126 -53.95 25.21 -9.34
C SER A 1126 -55.25 24.54 -9.82
N PHE A 1127 -55.37 23.21 -9.67
CA PHE A 1127 -56.57 22.43 -9.99
C PHE A 1127 -57.31 21.92 -8.76
N ASP A 1128 -56.82 22.22 -7.55
CA ASP A 1128 -57.48 21.86 -6.30
C ASP A 1128 -58.55 22.89 -5.94
N THR A 1129 -59.82 22.47 -6.00
CA THR A 1129 -60.98 23.31 -5.68
C THR A 1129 -61.32 23.34 -4.19
N SER A 1130 -60.51 22.69 -3.33
CA SER A 1130 -60.76 22.56 -1.89
C SER A 1130 -60.08 23.61 -1.00
N GLN A 1131 -59.28 24.53 -1.55
CA GLN A 1131 -58.75 25.68 -0.81
C GLN A 1131 -59.23 27.01 -1.41
N PRO A 1132 -59.91 27.88 -0.65
CA PRO A 1132 -60.14 29.26 -1.07
C PRO A 1132 -58.82 30.05 -1.00
N GLU A 1133 -58.64 30.91 -2.01
CA GLU A 1133 -57.46 31.78 -2.29
C GLU A 1133 -56.76 32.42 -1.09
#